data_AF-A0A1M2V8B9-F1
#
_entry.id   AF-A0A1M2V8B9-F1
#
_cell.length_a   1.000
_cell.length_b   1.000
_cell.length_c   1.000
_cell.angle_alpha   90.00
_cell.angle_beta   90.00
_cell.angle_gamma   90.00
#
_symmetry.space_group_name_H-M   'P 1'
#
loop_
_entity.id
_entity.type
_entity.pdbx_description
1 polymer ?
#
loop_
_entity_poly.entity_id
_entity_poly.type
_entity_poly.pdbx_seq_one_letter_code
_entity_poly.pdbx_strand_id
1 'polypeptide(L)'
;MTTTTSSRRQPNPIYVEGISVLERLLNYLYTGAAKVLPCRLMRHLWILRGILDTGYPVISPVLSIGGKRKLTPMLDISKWPLDPVTHRPLTSSKRAQEISYGRPHYLGFETLFHMYAAIAHMKSDRWRDATAVGRELRVLADIAVGAFLDDVRDLVRTQIRAEILPILDNKDADGYSSAKTRRLSLRKWLEIEHPLDWGEDAGTHIILVQAVARDAIQAARGLPSSNRGQLSVDHLVDHFLHVGKSTGLAALRPPIWNKGQCWPVLRAAVTQAQARAQVTMAPAAADKAIKDAFITIVEERRIHFYPDSLPPSGDNLRRSLQPSFQSWTLIGPQARLAVVPGRAAPMTQEENLQFEMSKNSLEQMHNDRSSVWNSTLVLIGDYHEHLDRTVLPQSWKITSDMLKTDSDQFTVDCYEWAKYQFVHKRSDWKCDLALILAFLISKVRPAVAWKNPGKTLDTQLSKLGISGPRSTVPPASRGPAINVIRTLNWTEREGVNGVHQEDMYFTQASIVFLCWICEDSPLRKCLKKPNGSGLGAAWGNKHQPKSLTPLNLIRMGLAYPIGKAVTARPVFNTNFKILDDIELKNWHKEVISMLKQRGPKGPFALVLKIFGGEVATRLAASGHFPDQPSASQRSVSSSSSSTAVSASSRTSSKRNLSDLVEDDNSWLVDNDEAGEFAIPSRRIRTA
;
A
#
# COMPACT_ATOMS: atom_id res chain seq x y z
N MET A 1 -36.28 -7.82 23.22
CA MET A 1 -36.97 -8.52 22.12
C MET A 1 -37.76 -7.48 21.35
N THR A 2 -37.24 -7.04 20.23
CA THR A 2 -37.89 -6.11 19.31
C THR A 2 -37.81 -6.76 17.93
N THR A 3 -38.98 -7.01 17.37
CA THR A 3 -39.22 -7.77 16.13
C THR A 3 -38.77 -6.97 14.92
N THR A 4 -37.59 -7.29 14.41
CA THR A 4 -37.14 -6.92 13.07
C THR A 4 -37.76 -7.86 12.03
N THR A 5 -38.27 -7.25 10.97
CA THR A 5 -38.80 -7.84 9.73
C THR A 5 -38.08 -9.11 9.30
N SER A 6 -38.86 -10.13 8.93
CA SER A 6 -38.39 -11.46 8.53
C SER A 6 -37.62 -11.41 7.21
N SER A 7 -36.31 -11.19 7.26
CA SER A 7 -35.44 -11.80 6.25
C SER A 7 -35.57 -13.31 6.41
N ARG A 8 -35.79 -14.05 5.31
CA ARG A 8 -35.83 -15.52 5.34
C ARG A 8 -34.61 -16.00 6.13
N ARG A 9 -34.84 -16.62 7.29
CA ARG A 9 -33.76 -17.12 8.17
C ARG A 9 -32.97 -18.16 7.40
N GLN A 10 -31.88 -17.76 6.76
CA GLN A 10 -30.92 -18.70 6.21
C GLN A 10 -30.34 -19.50 7.38
N PRO A 11 -30.28 -20.84 7.27
CA PRO A 11 -29.69 -21.65 8.32
C PRO A 11 -28.21 -21.28 8.47
N ASN A 12 -27.72 -21.25 9.71
CA ASN A 12 -26.34 -20.91 9.97
C ASN A 12 -25.42 -22.01 9.39
N PRO A 13 -24.46 -21.67 8.50
CA PRO A 13 -23.64 -22.65 7.78
C PRO A 13 -22.93 -23.67 8.66
N ILE A 14 -22.46 -23.26 9.86
CA ILE A 14 -21.78 -24.18 10.77
C ILE A 14 -22.70 -25.31 11.25
N TYR A 15 -23.98 -25.01 11.47
CA TYR A 15 -24.96 -26.02 11.88
C TYR A 15 -25.35 -26.92 10.71
N VAL A 16 -25.42 -26.38 9.48
CA VAL A 16 -25.62 -27.20 8.28
C VAL A 16 -24.47 -28.20 8.13
N GLU A 17 -23.22 -27.77 8.31
CA GLU A 17 -22.08 -28.68 8.26
C GLU A 17 -22.01 -29.66 9.43
N GLY A 18 -22.33 -29.21 10.65
CA GLY A 18 -22.43 -30.09 11.81
C GLY A 18 -23.47 -31.20 11.60
N ILE A 19 -24.64 -30.85 11.08
CA ILE A 19 -25.68 -31.82 10.73
C ILE A 19 -25.20 -32.75 9.61
N SER A 20 -24.57 -32.22 8.56
CA SER A 20 -24.05 -33.05 7.45
C SER A 20 -22.98 -34.05 7.91
N VAL A 21 -22.15 -33.70 8.89
CA VAL A 21 -21.22 -34.63 9.54
C VAL A 21 -21.96 -35.74 10.28
N LEU A 22 -23.01 -35.42 11.04
CA LEU A 22 -23.83 -36.39 11.76
C LEU A 22 -24.60 -37.32 10.81
N GLU A 23 -25.13 -36.79 9.70
CA GLU A 23 -25.80 -37.58 8.66
C GLU A 23 -24.84 -38.59 8.01
N ARG A 24 -23.59 -38.18 7.77
CA ARG A 24 -22.56 -39.07 7.22
C ARG A 24 -22.14 -40.15 8.20
N LEU A 25 -22.07 -39.82 9.49
CA LEU A 25 -21.87 -40.81 10.55
C LEU A 25 -23.01 -41.82 10.59
N LEU A 26 -24.26 -41.36 10.55
CA LEU A 26 -25.43 -42.23 10.54
C LEU A 26 -25.44 -43.15 9.31
N ASN A 27 -25.09 -42.61 8.14
CA ASN A 27 -24.98 -43.39 6.91
C ASN A 27 -23.86 -44.45 7.00
N TYR A 28 -22.71 -44.10 7.58
CA TYR A 28 -21.64 -45.06 7.85
C TYR A 28 -22.08 -46.17 8.82
N LEU A 29 -22.79 -45.81 9.90
CA LEU A 29 -23.32 -46.80 10.85
C LEU A 29 -24.30 -47.78 10.18
N TYR A 30 -25.13 -47.29 9.25
CA TYR A 30 -26.11 -48.12 8.58
C TYR A 30 -25.52 -48.98 7.45
N THR A 31 -24.55 -48.45 6.70
CA THR A 31 -24.04 -49.09 5.48
C THR A 31 -22.66 -49.74 5.63
N GLY A 32 -21.90 -49.40 6.67
CA GLY A 32 -20.48 -49.76 6.83
C GLY A 32 -19.55 -49.11 5.79
N ALA A 33 -20.06 -48.26 4.89
CA ALA A 33 -19.29 -47.79 3.74
C ALA A 33 -18.44 -46.57 4.08
N ALA A 34 -17.15 -46.76 4.36
CA ALA A 34 -16.22 -45.66 4.73
C ALA A 34 -16.12 -44.53 3.68
N LYS A 35 -16.47 -44.79 2.41
CA LYS A 35 -16.50 -43.79 1.33
C LYS A 35 -17.42 -42.60 1.60
N VAL A 36 -18.39 -42.73 2.50
CA VAL A 36 -19.30 -41.63 2.88
C VAL A 36 -18.65 -40.61 3.82
N LEU A 37 -17.46 -40.93 4.38
CA LEU A 37 -16.77 -40.10 5.37
C LEU A 37 -15.78 -39.13 4.69
N PRO A 38 -16.03 -37.81 4.67
CA PRO A 38 -15.12 -36.80 4.14
C PRO A 38 -13.85 -36.75 4.99
N CYS A 39 -12.80 -37.37 4.48
CA CYS A 39 -11.55 -37.57 5.20
C CYS A 39 -10.93 -36.25 5.68
N ARG A 40 -10.99 -35.17 4.89
CA ARG A 40 -10.41 -33.87 5.26
C ARG A 40 -11.08 -33.29 6.51
N LEU A 41 -12.40 -33.04 6.49
CA LEU A 41 -13.09 -32.43 7.63
C LEU A 41 -13.16 -33.38 8.84
N MET A 42 -13.60 -34.63 8.64
CA MET A 42 -13.87 -35.54 9.76
C MET A 42 -12.62 -36.02 10.48
N ARG A 43 -11.44 -35.95 9.86
CA ARG A 43 -10.16 -36.16 10.55
C ARG A 43 -9.82 -35.01 11.49
N HIS A 44 -10.02 -33.76 11.06
CA HIS A 44 -9.76 -32.57 11.89
C HIS A 44 -10.80 -32.40 13.02
N LEU A 45 -12.01 -32.94 12.84
CA LEU A 45 -13.01 -33.03 13.90
C LEU A 45 -12.77 -34.23 14.85
N TRP A 46 -11.71 -35.00 14.65
CA TRP A 46 -11.34 -36.23 15.38
C TRP A 46 -12.28 -37.43 15.19
N ILE A 47 -13.36 -37.25 14.45
CA ILE A 47 -14.41 -38.26 14.25
C ILE A 47 -13.88 -39.47 13.50
N LEU A 48 -13.24 -39.25 12.35
CA LEU A 48 -12.71 -40.34 11.54
C LEU A 48 -11.61 -41.09 12.29
N ARG A 49 -10.76 -40.36 13.02
CA ARG A 49 -9.70 -40.97 13.82
C ARG A 49 -10.27 -41.81 14.96
N GLY A 50 -11.30 -41.32 15.66
CA GLY A 50 -12.00 -42.07 16.70
C GLY A 50 -12.57 -43.38 16.17
N ILE A 51 -13.28 -43.36 15.04
CA ILE A 51 -13.84 -44.58 14.44
C ILE A 51 -12.76 -45.59 14.11
N LEU A 52 -11.65 -45.13 13.52
CA LEU A 52 -10.55 -46.02 13.12
C LEU A 52 -9.80 -46.61 14.32
N ASP A 53 -9.62 -45.83 15.39
CA ASP A 53 -8.83 -46.25 16.55
C ASP A 53 -9.64 -47.05 17.57
N THR A 54 -10.92 -46.72 17.77
CA THR A 54 -11.74 -47.27 18.86
C THR A 54 -13.06 -47.89 18.40
N GLY A 55 -13.44 -47.72 17.13
CA GLY A 55 -14.77 -48.11 16.63
C GLY A 55 -15.88 -47.11 16.95
N TYR A 56 -15.60 -46.04 17.71
CA TYR A 56 -16.58 -45.04 18.13
C TYR A 56 -16.20 -43.62 17.67
N PRO A 57 -17.16 -42.76 17.27
CA PRO A 57 -16.85 -41.40 16.89
C PRO A 57 -16.41 -40.57 18.11
N VAL A 58 -15.30 -39.86 17.95
CA VAL A 58 -14.82 -38.86 18.92
C VAL A 58 -15.04 -37.48 18.32
N ILE A 59 -15.62 -36.55 19.09
CA ILE A 59 -15.92 -35.21 18.57
C ILE A 59 -14.96 -34.18 19.18
N SER A 60 -14.35 -33.39 18.30
CA SER A 60 -13.50 -32.25 18.65
C SER A 60 -14.24 -31.21 19.53
N PRO A 61 -13.52 -30.41 20.36
CA PRO A 61 -14.07 -29.29 21.15
C PRO A 61 -14.80 -28.20 20.35
N VAL A 62 -14.83 -28.31 19.02
CA VAL A 62 -15.74 -27.58 18.14
C VAL A 62 -17.20 -27.78 18.56
N LEU A 63 -17.58 -29.00 18.96
CA LEU A 63 -18.89 -29.27 19.53
C LEU A 63 -18.80 -29.20 21.05
N SER A 64 -19.65 -28.37 21.64
CA SER A 64 -19.83 -28.28 23.09
C SER A 64 -21.31 -28.44 23.42
N ILE A 65 -21.61 -28.85 24.65
CA ILE A 65 -22.99 -28.93 25.13
C ILE A 65 -23.24 -27.76 26.08
N GLY A 66 -24.08 -26.83 25.66
CA GLY A 66 -24.38 -25.58 26.35
C GLY A 66 -25.87 -25.39 26.67
N GLY A 67 -26.24 -24.13 26.92
CA GLY A 67 -27.57 -23.72 27.37
C GLY A 67 -27.77 -23.89 28.89
N LYS A 68 -28.90 -23.37 29.41
CA LYS A 68 -29.20 -23.36 30.86
C LYS A 68 -29.13 -24.76 31.49
N ARG A 69 -29.44 -25.81 30.73
CA ARG A 69 -29.42 -27.22 31.17
C ARG A 69 -28.20 -28.01 30.69
N LYS A 70 -27.25 -27.41 29.95
CA LYS A 70 -26.14 -28.11 29.30
C LYS A 70 -26.62 -29.30 28.45
N LEU A 71 -27.64 -29.09 27.63
CA LEU A 71 -28.21 -30.09 26.72
C LEU A 71 -28.23 -29.63 25.26
N THR A 72 -27.91 -28.38 24.99
CA THR A 72 -27.99 -27.81 23.64
C THR A 72 -26.65 -27.95 22.93
N PRO A 73 -26.56 -28.65 21.79
CA PRO A 73 -25.34 -28.69 21.01
C PRO A 73 -25.01 -27.29 20.47
N MET A 74 -23.81 -26.82 20.79
CA MET A 74 -23.27 -25.54 20.37
C MET A 74 -21.99 -25.78 19.58
N LEU A 75 -21.95 -25.28 18.35
CA LEU A 75 -20.78 -25.34 17.49
C LEU A 75 -20.03 -24.01 17.54
N ASP A 76 -18.76 -24.07 17.89
CA ASP A 76 -17.88 -22.91 17.96
C ASP A 76 -17.15 -22.72 16.63
N ILE A 77 -17.52 -21.65 15.91
CA ILE A 77 -16.93 -21.35 14.61
C ILE A 77 -15.46 -20.95 14.69
N SER A 78 -15.00 -20.42 15.83
CA SER A 78 -13.59 -20.06 16.03
C SER A 78 -12.67 -21.27 16.17
N LYS A 79 -13.25 -22.47 16.31
CA LYS A 79 -12.53 -23.74 16.38
C LYS A 79 -12.73 -24.58 15.13
N TRP A 80 -13.55 -24.12 14.18
CA TRP A 80 -13.89 -24.92 13.00
C TRP A 80 -12.64 -25.16 12.13
N PRO A 81 -12.41 -26.39 11.62
CA PRO A 81 -11.24 -26.67 10.79
C PRO A 81 -11.22 -25.86 9.50
N LEU A 82 -10.08 -25.23 9.22
CA LEU A 82 -9.80 -24.52 7.98
C LEU A 82 -8.82 -25.33 7.12
N ASP A 83 -8.94 -25.19 5.81
CA ASP A 83 -7.93 -25.65 4.88
C ASP A 83 -6.65 -24.80 5.06
N PRO A 84 -5.47 -25.43 5.23
CA PRO A 84 -4.24 -24.70 5.57
C PRO A 84 -3.71 -23.84 4.42
N VAL A 85 -4.12 -24.11 3.18
CA VAL A 85 -3.66 -23.39 1.99
C VAL A 85 -4.62 -22.27 1.63
N THR A 86 -5.91 -22.58 1.55
CA THR A 86 -6.93 -21.63 1.10
C THR A 86 -7.55 -20.83 2.24
N HIS A 87 -7.32 -21.23 3.49
CA HIS A 87 -7.98 -20.69 4.68
C HIS A 87 -9.52 -20.72 4.63
N ARG A 88 -10.09 -21.54 3.74
CA ARG A 88 -11.53 -21.77 3.64
C ARG A 88 -11.96 -22.82 4.67
N PRO A 89 -13.17 -22.70 5.24
CA PRO A 89 -13.67 -23.71 6.16
C PRO A 89 -13.86 -25.03 5.44
N LEU A 90 -13.40 -26.13 6.06
CA LEU A 90 -13.60 -27.45 5.49
C LEU A 90 -15.09 -27.82 5.55
N THR A 91 -15.65 -28.27 4.43
CA THR A 91 -17.06 -28.65 4.31
C THR A 91 -17.21 -30.15 4.11
N SER A 92 -18.20 -30.75 4.76
CA SER A 92 -18.77 -32.03 4.40
C SER A 92 -19.85 -31.90 3.32
N SER A 93 -20.72 -30.89 3.37
CA SER A 93 -21.96 -30.90 2.59
C SER A 93 -21.81 -30.71 1.07
N LYS A 94 -20.61 -30.35 0.57
CA LYS A 94 -20.33 -30.00 -0.85
C LYS A 94 -21.08 -30.85 -1.87
N ARG A 95 -20.79 -32.15 -1.93
CA ARG A 95 -21.35 -33.04 -2.95
C ARG A 95 -22.88 -33.14 -2.88
N ALA A 96 -23.45 -33.13 -1.67
CA ALA A 96 -24.89 -33.17 -1.49
C ALA A 96 -25.54 -31.88 -2.01
N GLN A 97 -24.97 -30.72 -1.66
CA GLN A 97 -25.47 -29.44 -2.15
C GLN A 97 -25.33 -29.29 -3.67
N GLU A 98 -24.21 -29.72 -4.25
CA GLU A 98 -23.98 -29.68 -5.70
C GLU A 98 -24.98 -30.55 -6.47
N ILE A 99 -25.27 -31.76 -5.98
CA ILE A 99 -26.26 -32.65 -6.62
C ILE A 99 -27.67 -32.08 -6.48
N SER A 100 -28.05 -31.60 -5.29
CA SER A 100 -29.42 -31.16 -5.01
C SER A 100 -29.77 -29.78 -5.56
N TYR A 101 -28.82 -28.85 -5.52
CA TYR A 101 -29.07 -27.42 -5.79
C TYR A 101 -28.13 -26.83 -6.85
N GLY A 102 -27.18 -27.62 -7.34
CA GLY A 102 -26.17 -27.17 -8.30
C GLY A 102 -24.97 -26.48 -7.64
N ARG A 103 -23.87 -26.43 -8.40
CA ARG A 103 -22.62 -25.78 -7.99
C ARG A 103 -22.77 -24.30 -7.59
N PRO A 104 -23.57 -23.46 -8.28
CA PRO A 104 -23.72 -22.06 -7.89
C PRO A 104 -24.30 -21.87 -6.48
N HIS A 105 -25.21 -22.76 -6.07
CA HIS A 105 -25.76 -22.74 -4.72
C HIS A 105 -24.68 -23.05 -3.67
N TYR A 106 -23.91 -24.12 -3.88
CA TYR A 106 -22.82 -24.48 -2.98
C TYR A 106 -21.78 -23.36 -2.84
N LEU A 107 -21.40 -22.71 -3.94
CA LEU A 107 -20.44 -21.60 -3.91
C LEU A 107 -20.94 -20.42 -3.07
N GLY A 108 -22.24 -20.11 -3.16
CA GLY A 108 -22.87 -19.10 -2.30
C GLY A 108 -22.85 -19.50 -0.82
N PHE A 109 -23.13 -20.78 -0.52
CA PHE A 109 -23.06 -21.33 0.83
C PHE A 109 -21.62 -21.30 1.39
N GLU A 110 -20.64 -21.80 0.65
CA GLU A 110 -19.23 -21.86 1.04
C GLU A 110 -18.70 -20.44 1.29
N THR A 111 -19.06 -19.49 0.43
CA THR A 111 -18.68 -18.08 0.59
C THR A 111 -19.21 -17.49 1.89
N LEU A 112 -20.49 -17.70 2.21
CA LEU A 112 -21.07 -17.25 3.48
C LEU A 112 -20.37 -17.91 4.67
N PHE A 113 -20.06 -19.21 4.58
CA PHE A 113 -19.38 -19.91 5.65
C PHE A 113 -17.96 -19.37 5.84
N HIS A 114 -17.24 -19.12 4.75
CA HIS A 114 -15.90 -18.53 4.77
C HIS A 114 -15.90 -17.15 5.41
N MET A 115 -16.89 -16.30 5.11
CA MET A 115 -17.03 -14.99 5.77
C MET A 115 -17.19 -15.11 7.28
N TYR A 116 -18.04 -16.02 7.75
CA TYR A 116 -18.24 -16.21 9.19
C TYR A 116 -17.01 -16.79 9.89
N ALA A 117 -16.33 -17.74 9.25
CA ALA A 117 -15.09 -18.32 9.77
C ALA A 117 -13.97 -17.27 9.81
N ALA A 118 -13.77 -16.50 8.74
CA ALA A 118 -12.74 -15.47 8.66
C ALA A 118 -12.90 -14.40 9.74
N ILE A 119 -14.14 -13.98 10.03
CA ILE A 119 -14.41 -13.05 11.13
C ILE A 119 -14.09 -13.68 12.49
N ALA A 120 -14.47 -14.94 12.71
CA ALA A 120 -14.22 -15.64 13.97
C ALA A 120 -12.72 -15.90 14.24
N HIS A 121 -11.94 -16.10 13.18
CA HIS A 121 -10.48 -16.33 13.24
C HIS A 121 -9.66 -15.04 13.08
N MET A 122 -10.30 -13.88 13.01
CA MET A 122 -9.61 -12.60 12.84
C MET A 122 -8.73 -12.31 14.06
N LYS A 123 -7.43 -12.06 13.81
CA LYS A 123 -6.51 -11.65 14.87
C LYS A 123 -6.88 -10.24 15.37
N SER A 124 -6.82 -10.05 16.69
CA SER A 124 -7.18 -8.78 17.34
C SER A 124 -6.21 -7.63 17.05
N ASP A 125 -5.05 -7.91 16.46
CA ASP A 125 -4.04 -6.93 16.07
C ASP A 125 -4.14 -6.50 14.60
N ARG A 126 -4.89 -7.24 13.75
CA ARG A 126 -5.15 -6.86 12.36
C ARG A 126 -6.05 -5.61 12.36
N TRP A 127 -5.55 -4.51 11.78
CA TRP A 127 -6.22 -3.19 11.72
C TRP A 127 -6.54 -2.58 13.10
N ARG A 128 -5.49 -2.29 13.91
CA ARG A 128 -5.63 -1.66 15.24
C ARG A 128 -6.29 -0.27 15.22
N ASP A 129 -6.25 0.39 14.07
CA ASP A 129 -6.85 1.70 13.83
C ASP A 129 -8.38 1.63 13.71
N ALA A 130 -8.96 0.45 13.48
CA ALA A 130 -10.39 0.27 13.26
C ALA A 130 -11.13 -0.22 14.50
N THR A 131 -12.41 0.15 14.61
CA THR A 131 -13.34 -0.40 15.61
C THR A 131 -13.57 -1.90 15.37
N ALA A 132 -14.14 -2.63 16.34
CA ALA A 132 -14.48 -4.05 16.16
C ALA A 132 -15.31 -4.30 14.90
N VAL A 133 -16.38 -3.52 14.70
CA VAL A 133 -17.20 -3.58 13.48
C VAL A 133 -16.39 -3.17 12.25
N GLY A 134 -15.60 -2.10 12.31
CA GLY A 134 -14.74 -1.68 11.19
C GLY A 134 -13.80 -2.78 10.71
N ARG A 135 -13.23 -3.56 11.64
CA ARG A 135 -12.40 -4.72 11.31
C ARG A 135 -13.18 -5.83 10.63
N GLU A 136 -14.39 -6.15 11.11
CA GLU A 136 -15.27 -7.11 10.43
C GLU A 136 -15.61 -6.66 8.99
N LEU A 137 -15.90 -5.37 8.79
CA LEU A 137 -16.15 -4.81 7.46
C LEU A 137 -14.93 -4.96 6.53
N ARG A 138 -13.72 -4.72 7.05
CA ARG A 138 -12.47 -4.92 6.31
C ARG A 138 -12.24 -6.39 5.97
N VAL A 139 -12.57 -7.35 6.84
CA VAL A 139 -12.52 -8.80 6.50
C VAL A 139 -13.45 -9.12 5.33
N LEU A 140 -14.68 -8.63 5.35
CA LEU A 140 -15.65 -8.87 4.28
C LEU A 140 -15.21 -8.26 2.95
N ALA A 141 -14.66 -7.04 2.99
CA ALA A 141 -14.05 -6.40 1.83
C ALA A 141 -12.85 -7.20 1.31
N ASP A 142 -11.98 -7.71 2.19
CA ASP A 142 -10.80 -8.50 1.83
C ASP A 142 -11.17 -9.77 1.05
N ILE A 143 -12.21 -10.47 1.48
CA ILE A 143 -12.73 -11.66 0.79
C ILE A 143 -13.27 -11.28 -0.60
N ALA A 144 -14.03 -10.18 -0.70
CA ALA A 144 -14.64 -9.77 -1.96
C ALA A 144 -13.62 -9.25 -3.00
N VAL A 145 -12.65 -8.45 -2.55
CA VAL A 145 -11.56 -7.97 -3.39
C VAL A 145 -10.61 -9.12 -3.77
N GLY A 146 -10.40 -10.09 -2.88
CA GLY A 146 -9.69 -11.34 -3.21
C GLY A 146 -10.36 -12.09 -4.36
N ALA A 147 -11.68 -12.28 -4.30
CA ALA A 147 -12.43 -12.92 -5.39
C ALA A 147 -12.36 -12.12 -6.71
N PHE A 148 -12.28 -10.79 -6.66
CA PHE A 148 -12.04 -9.96 -7.84
C PHE A 148 -10.67 -10.22 -8.46
N LEU A 149 -9.60 -10.30 -7.64
CA LEU A 149 -8.25 -10.60 -8.13
C LEU A 149 -8.16 -11.99 -8.78
N ASP A 150 -8.80 -12.99 -8.17
CA ASP A 150 -8.85 -14.35 -8.72
C ASP A 150 -9.58 -14.37 -10.07
N ASP A 151 -10.71 -13.67 -10.19
CA ASP A 151 -11.44 -13.52 -11.44
C ASP A 151 -10.60 -12.83 -12.53
N VAL A 152 -9.82 -11.81 -12.17
CA VAL A 152 -8.92 -11.14 -13.12
C VAL A 152 -7.81 -12.07 -13.58
N ARG A 153 -7.20 -12.84 -12.67
CA ARG A 153 -6.19 -13.87 -13.03
C ARG A 153 -6.77 -14.90 -13.98
N ASP A 154 -7.96 -15.41 -13.68
CA ASP A 154 -8.62 -16.44 -14.48
C ASP A 154 -9.07 -15.90 -15.84
N LEU A 155 -9.57 -14.65 -15.90
CA LEU A 155 -9.92 -13.97 -17.15
C LEU A 155 -8.70 -13.86 -18.07
N VAL A 156 -7.61 -13.28 -17.56
CA VAL A 156 -6.37 -13.04 -18.31
C VAL A 156 -5.76 -14.36 -18.75
N ARG A 157 -5.70 -15.35 -17.85
CA ARG A 157 -5.24 -16.71 -18.16
C ARG A 157 -6.06 -17.33 -19.28
N THR A 158 -7.39 -17.31 -19.18
CA THR A 158 -8.29 -17.96 -20.13
C THR A 158 -8.17 -17.33 -21.51
N GLN A 159 -8.24 -15.99 -21.61
CA GLN A 159 -8.20 -15.30 -22.89
C GLN A 159 -6.82 -15.40 -23.58
N ILE A 160 -5.72 -15.27 -22.83
CA ILE A 160 -4.37 -15.42 -23.41
C ILE A 160 -4.11 -16.86 -23.82
N ARG A 161 -4.51 -17.86 -23.00
CA ARG A 161 -4.35 -19.28 -23.36
C ARG A 161 -5.07 -19.62 -24.67
N ALA A 162 -6.30 -19.15 -24.82
CA ALA A 162 -7.07 -19.34 -26.05
C ALA A 162 -6.37 -18.74 -27.29
N GLU A 163 -5.61 -17.65 -27.14
CA GLU A 163 -4.83 -17.06 -28.23
C GLU A 163 -3.52 -17.80 -28.52
N ILE A 164 -2.78 -18.24 -27.50
CA ILE A 164 -1.41 -18.77 -27.68
C ILE A 164 -1.38 -20.28 -27.94
N LEU A 165 -2.36 -21.04 -27.45
CA LEU A 165 -2.40 -22.50 -27.58
C LEU A 165 -2.31 -22.95 -29.05
N PRO A 166 -3.14 -22.44 -29.98
CA PRO A 166 -3.08 -22.86 -31.38
C PRO A 166 -1.73 -22.56 -32.05
N ILE A 167 -1.02 -21.54 -31.60
CA ILE A 167 0.31 -21.15 -32.13
C ILE A 167 1.39 -22.06 -31.55
N LEU A 168 1.30 -22.42 -30.27
CA LEU A 168 2.27 -23.29 -29.61
C LEU A 168 2.22 -24.73 -30.09
N ASP A 169 1.08 -25.18 -30.62
CA ASP A 169 0.91 -26.51 -31.18
C ASP A 169 1.64 -26.68 -32.53
N ASN A 170 1.96 -25.57 -33.21
CA ASN A 170 2.73 -25.56 -34.45
C ASN A 170 4.06 -24.80 -34.28
N LYS A 171 5.18 -25.53 -34.16
CA LYS A 171 6.51 -24.94 -33.99
C LYS A 171 6.96 -24.04 -35.15
N ASP A 172 6.40 -24.26 -36.34
CA ASP A 172 6.71 -23.49 -37.54
C ASP A 172 5.74 -22.30 -37.73
N ALA A 173 4.79 -22.09 -36.82
CA ALA A 173 3.86 -20.97 -36.89
C ALA A 173 4.58 -19.63 -36.66
N ASP A 174 4.22 -18.65 -37.50
CA ASP A 174 4.63 -17.26 -37.29
C ASP A 174 4.19 -16.80 -35.89
N GLY A 175 5.16 -16.30 -35.11
CA GLY A 175 4.93 -15.85 -33.74
C GLY A 175 5.09 -16.93 -32.66
N TYR A 176 5.56 -18.14 -32.98
CA TYR A 176 5.85 -19.19 -31.98
C TYR A 176 6.76 -18.71 -30.84
N SER A 177 7.84 -17.97 -31.16
CA SER A 177 8.75 -17.40 -30.17
C SER A 177 8.04 -16.38 -29.25
N SER A 178 7.20 -15.51 -29.81
CA SER A 178 6.38 -14.56 -29.04
C SER A 178 5.38 -15.29 -28.13
N ALA A 179 4.69 -16.32 -28.64
CA ALA A 179 3.77 -17.14 -27.86
C ALA A 179 4.46 -17.85 -26.70
N LYS A 180 5.69 -18.34 -26.89
CA LYS A 180 6.52 -18.94 -25.82
C LYS A 180 6.90 -17.93 -24.75
N THR A 181 7.29 -16.71 -25.13
CA THR A 181 7.58 -15.62 -24.20
C THR A 181 6.34 -15.22 -23.42
N ARG A 182 5.20 -15.00 -24.09
CA ARG A 182 3.91 -14.71 -23.45
C ARG A 182 3.51 -15.79 -22.44
N ARG A 183 3.69 -17.08 -22.77
CA ARG A 183 3.42 -18.21 -21.86
C ARG A 183 4.27 -18.14 -20.59
N LEU A 184 5.57 -17.88 -20.74
CA LEU A 184 6.50 -17.78 -19.60
C LEU A 184 6.17 -16.57 -18.72
N SER A 185 5.91 -15.40 -19.31
CA SER A 185 5.53 -14.21 -18.56
C SER A 185 4.17 -14.35 -17.89
N LEU A 186 3.18 -14.99 -18.54
CA LEU A 186 1.88 -15.29 -17.93
C LEU A 186 2.02 -16.20 -16.72
N ARG A 187 2.83 -17.26 -16.80
CA ARG A 187 3.08 -18.16 -15.67
C ARG A 187 3.69 -17.41 -14.49
N LYS A 188 4.74 -16.61 -14.75
CA LYS A 188 5.37 -15.78 -13.71
C LYS A 188 4.38 -14.80 -13.09
N TRP A 189 3.60 -14.10 -13.91
CA TRP A 189 2.62 -13.11 -13.42
C TRP A 189 1.53 -13.74 -12.54
N LEU A 190 1.04 -14.94 -12.88
CA LEU A 190 0.03 -15.65 -12.09
C LEU A 190 0.52 -16.04 -10.69
N GLU A 191 1.83 -16.22 -10.50
CA GLU A 191 2.46 -16.56 -9.22
C GLU A 191 2.71 -15.33 -8.33
N ILE A 192 2.57 -14.10 -8.86
CA ILE A 192 2.76 -12.86 -8.09
C ILE A 192 1.59 -12.63 -7.13
N GLU A 193 1.91 -12.31 -5.86
CA GLU A 193 0.93 -12.06 -4.79
C GLU A 193 0.00 -10.89 -5.12
N HIS A 194 0.56 -9.77 -5.59
CA HIS A 194 -0.13 -8.56 -6.01
C HIS A 194 0.00 -8.36 -7.54
N PRO A 195 -0.80 -9.07 -8.35
CA PRO A 195 -0.63 -9.11 -9.81
C PRO A 195 -1.06 -7.80 -10.50
N LEU A 196 -1.78 -6.93 -9.79
CA LEU A 196 -2.25 -5.62 -10.27
C LEU A 196 -1.47 -4.45 -9.67
N ASP A 197 -0.33 -4.74 -9.04
CA ASP A 197 0.65 -3.76 -8.54
C ASP A 197 1.64 -3.39 -9.65
N TRP A 198 2.27 -2.22 -9.53
CA TRP A 198 3.43 -1.86 -10.35
C TRP A 198 4.60 -2.80 -10.08
N GLY A 199 4.84 -3.14 -8.81
CA GLY A 199 6.04 -3.85 -8.35
C GLY A 199 7.26 -2.93 -8.22
N GLU A 200 8.39 -3.47 -7.74
CA GLU A 200 9.66 -2.74 -7.69
C GLU A 200 10.10 -2.39 -9.12
N ASP A 201 10.41 -1.12 -9.37
CA ASP A 201 10.77 -0.58 -10.70
C ASP A 201 9.79 -0.98 -11.82
N ALA A 202 8.49 -1.02 -11.51
CA ALA A 202 7.42 -1.46 -12.41
C ALA A 202 7.55 -2.93 -12.90
N GLY A 203 8.30 -3.77 -12.20
CA GLY A 203 8.59 -5.15 -12.62
C GLY A 203 7.36 -6.03 -12.80
N THR A 204 6.35 -5.93 -11.92
CA THR A 204 5.10 -6.68 -12.06
C THR A 204 4.33 -6.23 -13.30
N HIS A 205 4.26 -4.92 -13.53
CA HIS A 205 3.61 -4.35 -14.71
C HIS A 205 4.32 -4.77 -16.00
N ILE A 206 5.65 -4.77 -16.04
CA ILE A 206 6.44 -5.22 -17.19
C ILE A 206 6.14 -6.68 -17.53
N ILE A 207 6.11 -7.58 -16.53
CA ILE A 207 5.79 -9.00 -16.75
C ILE A 207 4.37 -9.15 -17.31
N LEU A 208 3.41 -8.36 -16.82
CA LEU A 208 2.04 -8.37 -17.35
C LEU A 208 1.97 -7.86 -18.79
N VAL A 209 2.65 -6.76 -19.11
CA VAL A 209 2.73 -6.21 -20.48
C VAL A 209 3.29 -7.26 -21.44
N GLN A 210 4.36 -7.96 -21.05
CA GLN A 210 4.94 -9.05 -21.83
C GLN A 210 3.98 -10.24 -22.02
N ALA A 211 3.10 -10.53 -21.06
CA ALA A 211 2.10 -11.59 -21.19
C ALA A 211 0.97 -11.17 -22.15
N VAL A 212 0.53 -9.91 -22.06
CA VAL A 212 -0.62 -9.35 -22.80
C VAL A 212 -0.26 -9.03 -24.25
N ALA A 213 0.90 -8.41 -24.49
CA ALA A 213 1.30 -7.93 -25.81
C ALA A 213 1.51 -9.09 -26.80
N ARG A 214 1.03 -8.92 -28.05
CA ARG A 214 1.20 -9.93 -29.10
C ARG A 214 2.59 -9.89 -29.75
N ASP A 215 3.23 -8.74 -29.72
CA ASP A 215 4.53 -8.47 -30.32
C ASP A 215 5.32 -7.42 -29.50
N ALA A 216 6.59 -7.23 -29.85
CA ALA A 216 7.48 -6.30 -29.15
C ALA A 216 7.08 -4.81 -29.31
N ILE A 217 6.38 -4.46 -30.39
CA ILE A 217 5.91 -3.08 -30.64
C ILE A 217 4.74 -2.75 -29.71
N GLN A 218 3.81 -3.69 -29.54
CA GLN A 218 2.73 -3.57 -28.57
C GLN A 218 3.28 -3.57 -27.14
N ALA A 219 4.27 -4.41 -26.85
CA ALA A 219 4.92 -4.43 -25.55
C ALA A 219 5.56 -3.07 -25.23
N ALA A 220 6.26 -2.47 -26.20
CA ALA A 220 6.84 -1.13 -26.05
C ALA A 220 5.78 -0.07 -25.69
N ARG A 221 4.54 -0.19 -26.18
CA ARG A 221 3.44 0.77 -25.87
C ARG A 221 2.83 0.59 -24.48
N GLY A 222 3.15 -0.48 -23.74
CA GLY A 222 2.55 -0.79 -22.44
C GLY A 222 1.18 -1.48 -22.54
N LEU A 223 0.38 -1.42 -21.47
CA LEU A 223 -0.96 -2.03 -21.46
C LEU A 223 -1.91 -1.29 -22.41
N PRO A 224 -2.72 -2.00 -23.22
CA PRO A 224 -3.73 -1.37 -24.06
C PRO A 224 -4.74 -0.57 -23.23
N SER A 225 -4.85 0.74 -23.48
CA SER A 225 -5.70 1.64 -22.68
C SER A 225 -7.19 1.45 -22.97
N SER A 226 -8.01 1.50 -21.92
CA SER A 226 -9.47 1.59 -22.05
C SER A 226 -9.91 3.02 -22.37
N ASN A 227 -11.16 3.16 -22.84
CA ASN A 227 -11.79 4.47 -23.06
C ASN A 227 -12.17 5.22 -21.78
N ARG A 228 -12.06 4.58 -20.61
CA ARG A 228 -12.34 5.24 -19.33
C ARG A 228 -11.14 6.00 -18.78
N GLY A 229 -9.95 5.80 -19.36
CA GLY A 229 -8.73 6.45 -18.91
C GLY A 229 -8.36 6.01 -17.49
N GLN A 230 -8.01 6.99 -16.64
CA GLN A 230 -7.64 6.76 -15.25
C GLN A 230 -8.79 7.13 -14.31
N LEU A 231 -9.11 6.24 -13.36
CA LEU A 231 -10.20 6.40 -12.40
C LEU A 231 -9.65 6.44 -10.96
N SER A 232 -10.44 6.99 -10.03
CA SER A 232 -10.10 6.93 -8.60
C SER A 232 -10.44 5.57 -7.99
N VAL A 233 -9.79 5.24 -6.86
CA VAL A 233 -10.14 4.07 -6.04
C VAL A 233 -11.61 4.14 -5.61
N ASP A 234 -12.09 5.32 -5.21
CA ASP A 234 -13.50 5.57 -4.89
C ASP A 234 -14.44 5.12 -6.00
N HIS A 235 -14.11 5.41 -7.26
CA HIS A 235 -14.96 5.05 -8.39
C HIS A 235 -15.03 3.53 -8.59
N LEU A 236 -13.90 2.81 -8.43
CA LEU A 236 -13.91 1.34 -8.47
C LEU A 236 -14.78 0.78 -7.32
N VAL A 237 -14.62 1.31 -6.11
CA VAL A 237 -15.36 0.84 -4.94
C VAL A 237 -16.85 1.14 -5.06
N ASP A 238 -17.23 2.32 -5.57
CA ASP A 238 -18.63 2.64 -5.85
C ASP A 238 -19.24 1.65 -6.85
N HIS A 239 -18.46 1.20 -7.84
CA HIS A 239 -18.87 0.15 -8.76
C HIS A 239 -19.04 -1.20 -8.06
N PHE A 240 -18.10 -1.61 -7.19
CA PHE A 240 -18.23 -2.84 -6.39
C PHE A 240 -19.48 -2.83 -5.50
N LEU A 241 -19.73 -1.73 -4.81
CA LEU A 241 -20.91 -1.60 -3.95
C LEU A 241 -22.20 -1.58 -4.76
N HIS A 242 -22.22 -0.91 -5.91
CA HIS A 242 -23.37 -0.91 -6.80
C HIS A 242 -23.69 -2.32 -7.30
N VAL A 243 -22.69 -3.07 -7.77
CA VAL A 243 -22.84 -4.46 -8.22
C VAL A 243 -23.26 -5.37 -7.06
N GLY A 244 -22.70 -5.18 -5.87
CA GLY A 244 -23.05 -5.93 -4.66
C GLY A 244 -24.50 -5.72 -4.19
N LYS A 245 -25.07 -4.53 -4.43
CA LYS A 245 -26.48 -4.21 -4.12
C LYS A 245 -27.45 -4.68 -5.22
N SER A 246 -26.97 -4.92 -6.44
CA SER A 246 -27.82 -5.19 -7.60
C SER A 246 -28.32 -6.63 -7.68
N THR A 247 -29.57 -6.81 -8.16
CA THR A 247 -30.18 -8.12 -8.41
C THR A 247 -30.23 -8.43 -9.92
N GLY A 248 -29.40 -9.35 -10.38
CA GLY A 248 -29.45 -9.90 -11.75
C GLY A 248 -28.21 -9.62 -12.62
N LEU A 249 -28.03 -10.47 -13.64
CA LEU A 249 -26.87 -10.43 -14.55
C LEU A 249 -26.82 -9.17 -15.42
N ALA A 250 -27.96 -8.51 -15.63
CA ALA A 250 -28.03 -7.29 -16.44
C ALA A 250 -27.27 -6.11 -15.81
N ALA A 251 -27.06 -6.13 -14.49
CA ALA A 251 -26.27 -5.14 -13.76
C ALA A 251 -24.75 -5.39 -13.86
N LEU A 252 -24.33 -6.56 -14.35
CA LEU A 252 -22.92 -6.87 -14.53
C LEU A 252 -22.35 -6.03 -15.67
N ARG A 253 -21.31 -5.28 -15.32
CA ARG A 253 -20.53 -4.45 -16.23
C ARG A 253 -19.06 -4.57 -15.84
N PRO A 254 -18.14 -4.41 -16.81
CA PRO A 254 -16.71 -4.37 -16.52
C PRO A 254 -16.39 -3.37 -15.41
N PRO A 255 -15.51 -3.73 -14.46
CA PRO A 255 -14.56 -4.85 -14.57
C PRO A 255 -15.02 -6.23 -14.09
N ILE A 256 -16.28 -6.40 -13.68
CA ILE A 256 -16.75 -7.69 -13.15
C ILE A 256 -16.93 -8.71 -14.28
N TRP A 257 -16.25 -9.85 -14.17
CA TRP A 257 -16.35 -10.94 -15.12
C TRP A 257 -17.56 -11.83 -14.80
N ASN A 258 -18.44 -12.07 -15.78
CA ASN A 258 -19.68 -12.80 -15.53
C ASN A 258 -19.50 -14.30 -15.34
N LYS A 259 -18.35 -14.87 -15.74
CA LYS A 259 -18.00 -16.28 -15.53
C LYS A 259 -17.25 -16.52 -14.22
N GLY A 260 -16.86 -15.45 -13.54
CA GLY A 260 -16.09 -15.51 -12.30
C GLY A 260 -16.95 -15.62 -11.04
N GLN A 261 -16.27 -15.74 -9.90
CA GLN A 261 -16.86 -15.87 -8.55
C GLN A 261 -17.04 -14.52 -7.84
N CYS A 262 -16.47 -13.44 -8.35
CA CYS A 262 -16.48 -12.13 -7.70
C CYS A 262 -17.90 -11.61 -7.49
N TRP A 263 -18.79 -11.72 -8.48
CA TRP A 263 -20.16 -11.20 -8.35
C TRP A 263 -20.96 -11.81 -7.18
N PRO A 264 -21.12 -13.15 -7.07
CA PRO A 264 -21.84 -13.73 -5.94
C PRO A 264 -21.16 -13.41 -4.60
N VAL A 265 -19.82 -13.36 -4.56
CA VAL A 265 -19.07 -13.03 -3.34
C VAL A 265 -19.29 -11.58 -2.93
N LEU A 266 -19.22 -10.62 -3.86
CA LEU A 266 -19.49 -9.20 -3.63
C LEU A 266 -20.89 -9.00 -3.05
N ARG A 267 -21.90 -9.66 -3.60
CA ARG A 267 -23.28 -9.57 -3.10
C ARG A 267 -23.42 -10.08 -1.67
N ALA A 268 -22.81 -11.22 -1.38
CA ALA A 268 -22.80 -11.78 -0.02
C ALA A 268 -22.06 -10.85 0.95
N ALA A 269 -20.88 -10.36 0.57
CA ALA A 269 -20.06 -9.47 1.39
C ALA A 269 -20.78 -8.16 1.71
N VAL A 270 -21.36 -7.49 0.71
CA VAL A 270 -22.08 -6.22 0.90
C VAL A 270 -23.32 -6.42 1.77
N THR A 271 -24.06 -7.52 1.55
CA THR A 271 -25.25 -7.83 2.36
C THR A 271 -24.88 -8.07 3.83
N GLN A 272 -23.82 -8.84 4.09
CA GLN A 272 -23.33 -9.11 5.45
C GLN A 272 -22.75 -7.86 6.10
N ALA A 273 -22.04 -7.03 5.33
CA ALA A 273 -21.49 -5.76 5.78
C ALA A 273 -22.60 -4.80 6.22
N GLN A 274 -23.66 -4.69 5.42
CA GLN A 274 -24.84 -3.89 5.77
C GLN A 274 -25.53 -4.41 7.04
N ALA A 275 -25.77 -5.73 7.12
CA ALA A 275 -26.41 -6.34 8.28
C ALA A 275 -25.63 -6.09 9.58
N ARG A 276 -24.30 -6.10 9.55
CA ARG A 276 -23.43 -5.85 10.71
C ARG A 276 -23.31 -4.37 11.05
N ALA A 277 -23.09 -3.52 10.06
CA ALA A 277 -22.94 -2.09 10.27
C ALA A 277 -24.24 -1.47 10.81
N GLN A 278 -25.39 -1.80 10.24
CA GLN A 278 -26.68 -1.21 10.64
C GLN A 278 -27.14 -1.59 12.06
N VAL A 279 -26.55 -2.62 12.68
CA VAL A 279 -26.79 -2.94 14.10
C VAL A 279 -26.17 -1.89 15.04
N THR A 280 -25.10 -1.23 14.60
CA THR A 280 -24.29 -0.34 15.46
C THR A 280 -24.29 1.12 15.03
N MET A 281 -24.68 1.40 13.79
CA MET A 281 -24.62 2.75 13.20
C MET A 281 -25.80 3.02 12.27
N ALA A 282 -26.13 4.31 12.12
CA ALA A 282 -27.19 4.76 11.23
C ALA A 282 -26.89 4.42 9.75
N PRO A 283 -27.90 4.22 8.88
CA PRO A 283 -27.71 3.71 7.51
C PRO A 283 -26.68 4.48 6.68
N ALA A 284 -26.68 5.82 6.71
CA ALA A 284 -25.72 6.63 5.96
C ALA A 284 -24.28 6.48 6.48
N ALA A 285 -24.10 6.39 7.80
CA ALA A 285 -22.80 6.14 8.41
C ALA A 285 -22.31 4.70 8.13
N ALA A 286 -23.23 3.74 8.09
CA ALA A 286 -22.94 2.36 7.71
C ALA A 286 -22.45 2.26 6.26
N ASP A 287 -23.16 2.87 5.30
CA ASP A 287 -22.73 2.88 3.88
C ASP A 287 -21.35 3.51 3.72
N LYS A 288 -21.06 4.61 4.43
CA LYS A 288 -19.74 5.24 4.45
C LYS A 288 -18.67 4.31 5.03
N ALA A 289 -18.91 3.69 6.19
CA ALA A 289 -17.96 2.78 6.81
C ALA A 289 -17.66 1.54 5.95
N ILE A 290 -18.66 1.03 5.23
CA ILE A 290 -18.49 -0.06 4.26
C ILE A 290 -17.62 0.41 3.09
N LYS A 291 -17.90 1.59 2.52
CA LYS A 291 -17.08 2.15 1.45
C LYS A 291 -15.62 2.35 1.88
N ASP A 292 -15.40 2.95 3.06
CA ASP A 292 -14.06 3.18 3.61
C ASP A 292 -13.30 1.86 3.82
N ALA A 293 -14.00 0.79 4.26
CA ALA A 293 -13.41 -0.53 4.39
C ALA A 293 -12.98 -1.12 3.04
N PHE A 294 -13.82 -1.00 2.00
CA PHE A 294 -13.45 -1.44 0.64
C PHE A 294 -12.29 -0.64 0.07
N ILE A 295 -12.27 0.69 0.22
CA ILE A 295 -11.15 1.53 -0.21
C ILE A 295 -9.85 1.07 0.45
N THR A 296 -9.87 0.90 1.77
CA THR A 296 -8.70 0.43 2.54
C THR A 296 -8.17 -0.88 1.98
N ILE A 297 -9.05 -1.84 1.69
CA ILE A 297 -8.64 -3.15 1.15
C ILE A 297 -8.12 -3.05 -0.28
N VAL A 298 -8.74 -2.25 -1.16
CA VAL A 298 -8.23 -2.07 -2.53
C VAL A 298 -6.82 -1.47 -2.51
N GLU A 299 -6.56 -0.53 -1.61
CA GLU A 299 -5.23 0.06 -1.39
C GLU A 299 -4.25 -0.95 -0.79
N GLU A 300 -4.65 -1.71 0.24
CA GLU A 300 -3.82 -2.77 0.84
C GLU A 300 -3.46 -3.87 -0.15
N ARG A 301 -4.38 -4.19 -1.08
CA ARG A 301 -4.16 -5.17 -2.16
C ARG A 301 -3.39 -4.58 -3.35
N ARG A 302 -3.08 -3.28 -3.33
CA ARG A 302 -2.28 -2.56 -4.34
C ARG A 302 -2.82 -2.70 -5.76
N ILE A 303 -4.11 -2.46 -5.94
CA ILE A 303 -4.75 -2.55 -7.27
C ILE A 303 -4.60 -1.21 -7.99
N HIS A 304 -3.67 -1.15 -8.94
CA HIS A 304 -3.40 0.06 -9.74
C HIS A 304 -3.97 -0.01 -11.16
N PHE A 305 -4.39 -1.19 -11.64
CA PHE A 305 -4.99 -1.35 -12.96
C PHE A 305 -5.85 -2.60 -13.04
N TYR A 306 -6.81 -2.63 -13.97
CA TYR A 306 -7.67 -3.80 -14.18
C TYR A 306 -8.19 -3.91 -15.64
N PRO A 307 -8.57 -5.11 -16.10
CA PRO A 307 -9.21 -5.31 -17.40
C PRO A 307 -10.61 -4.69 -17.48
N ASP A 308 -10.89 -3.90 -18.51
CA ASP A 308 -12.17 -3.22 -18.77
C ASP A 308 -12.80 -3.69 -20.10
N SER A 309 -13.94 -3.10 -20.45
CA SER A 309 -14.57 -3.20 -21.75
C SER A 309 -13.65 -2.76 -22.87
N LEU A 310 -13.67 -3.50 -23.99
CA LEU A 310 -13.07 -3.04 -25.23
C LEU A 310 -13.70 -1.70 -25.67
N PRO A 311 -12.91 -0.80 -26.26
CA PRO A 311 -13.43 0.39 -26.90
C PRO A 311 -14.49 0.01 -27.95
N PRO A 312 -15.55 0.82 -28.15
CA PRO A 312 -16.43 0.65 -29.30
C PRO A 312 -15.60 0.71 -30.58
N SER A 313 -15.81 -0.24 -31.49
CA SER A 313 -15.11 -0.33 -32.76
C SER A 313 -16.11 -0.40 -33.91
N GLY A 314 -15.94 0.46 -34.91
CA GLY A 314 -16.80 0.55 -36.11
C GLY A 314 -18.27 0.90 -35.82
N ASP A 315 -19.18 0.35 -36.64
CA ASP A 315 -20.63 0.60 -36.62
C ASP A 315 -21.34 0.19 -35.32
N ASN A 316 -20.66 -0.56 -34.43
CA ASN A 316 -21.19 -0.95 -33.13
C ASN A 316 -20.75 0.04 -32.03
N LEU A 317 -21.58 1.07 -31.82
CA LEU A 317 -21.45 2.02 -30.70
C LEU A 317 -21.68 1.39 -29.31
N ARG A 318 -22.05 0.11 -29.23
CA ARG A 318 -22.32 -0.58 -27.96
C ARG A 318 -21.02 -1.07 -27.32
N ARG A 319 -20.78 -0.63 -26.08
CA ARG A 319 -19.66 -1.10 -25.27
C ARG A 319 -19.79 -2.60 -24.96
N SER A 320 -18.66 -3.31 -24.97
CA SER A 320 -18.61 -4.71 -24.52
C SER A 320 -19.15 -4.82 -23.08
N LEU A 321 -20.00 -5.80 -22.85
CA LEU A 321 -20.49 -6.16 -21.52
C LEU A 321 -19.51 -7.04 -20.75
N GLN A 322 -18.43 -7.50 -21.39
CA GLN A 322 -17.39 -8.33 -20.79
C GLN A 322 -16.05 -7.60 -20.72
N PRO A 323 -15.29 -7.80 -19.61
CA PRO A 323 -13.92 -7.32 -19.53
C PRO A 323 -13.02 -8.11 -20.50
N SER A 324 -11.95 -7.47 -20.98
CA SER A 324 -10.97 -8.07 -21.87
C SER A 324 -9.56 -7.70 -21.48
N PHE A 325 -8.61 -8.63 -21.62
CA PHE A 325 -7.18 -8.34 -21.40
C PHE A 325 -6.59 -7.37 -22.44
N GLN A 326 -7.35 -7.01 -23.49
CA GLN A 326 -6.95 -6.04 -24.50
C GLN A 326 -7.43 -4.61 -24.20
N SER A 327 -7.93 -4.35 -22.99
CA SER A 327 -8.37 -3.02 -22.55
C SER A 327 -8.18 -2.89 -21.05
N TRP A 328 -7.37 -1.94 -20.60
CA TRP A 328 -6.99 -1.75 -19.20
C TRP A 328 -7.33 -0.34 -18.73
N THR A 329 -7.93 -0.25 -17.56
CA THR A 329 -8.21 1.00 -16.87
C THR A 329 -7.22 1.16 -15.73
N LEU A 330 -6.60 2.33 -15.63
CA LEU A 330 -5.70 2.68 -14.52
C LEU A 330 -6.51 3.18 -13.33
N ILE A 331 -6.06 2.85 -12.12
CA ILE A 331 -6.59 3.34 -10.86
C ILE A 331 -5.53 4.20 -10.19
N GLY A 332 -5.92 5.40 -9.78
CA GLY A 332 -5.08 6.31 -9.03
C GLY A 332 -5.37 7.76 -9.41
N PRO A 333 -4.92 8.73 -8.62
CA PRO A 333 -5.03 10.13 -8.98
C PRO A 333 -4.09 10.45 -10.16
N GLN A 334 -4.63 11.08 -11.20
CA GLN A 334 -3.89 11.47 -12.40
C GLN A 334 -2.71 12.40 -12.04
N ALA A 335 -1.47 12.00 -12.35
CA ALA A 335 -0.35 12.95 -12.30
C ALA A 335 -0.13 13.66 -13.64
N ARG A 336 0.69 14.71 -13.57
CA ARG A 336 1.17 15.44 -14.73
C ARG A 336 2.32 14.66 -15.37
N LEU A 337 2.28 14.54 -16.69
CA LEU A 337 3.33 13.90 -17.49
C LEU A 337 4.69 14.52 -17.17
N ALA A 338 5.58 13.75 -16.54
CA ALA A 338 7.00 14.08 -16.45
C ALA A 338 7.72 13.58 -17.72
N VAL A 339 8.51 14.45 -18.34
CA VAL A 339 9.30 14.13 -19.54
C VAL A 339 10.70 13.74 -19.08
N VAL A 340 11.07 12.46 -19.21
CA VAL A 340 12.43 12.00 -18.89
C VAL A 340 13.31 12.08 -20.15
N PRO A 341 14.36 12.93 -20.19
CA PRO A 341 15.32 12.94 -21.29
C PRO A 341 16.33 11.80 -21.11
N GLY A 342 16.48 10.96 -22.13
CA GLY A 342 17.50 9.91 -22.16
C GLY A 342 18.25 9.91 -23.49
N ARG A 343 19.57 10.13 -23.45
CA ARG A 343 20.47 9.92 -24.58
C ARG A 343 20.69 8.42 -24.77
N ALA A 344 20.51 7.91 -25.99
CA ALA A 344 20.72 6.51 -26.30
C ALA A 344 22.15 6.26 -26.81
N ALA A 345 22.80 5.23 -26.27
CA ALA A 345 23.91 4.54 -26.91
C ALA A 345 23.38 3.70 -28.10
N PRO A 346 24.20 3.27 -29.06
CA PRO A 346 23.74 2.39 -30.13
C PRO A 346 23.32 1.03 -29.55
N MET A 347 22.01 0.79 -29.53
CA MET A 347 21.36 -0.47 -29.14
C MET A 347 20.74 -1.13 -30.38
N THR A 348 20.57 -2.44 -30.34
CA THR A 348 19.80 -3.18 -31.35
C THR A 348 18.31 -2.79 -31.30
N GLN A 349 17.55 -3.09 -32.36
CA GLN A 349 16.11 -2.77 -32.41
C GLN A 349 15.31 -3.47 -31.30
N GLU A 350 15.66 -4.70 -30.94
CA GLU A 350 15.00 -5.44 -29.87
C GLU A 350 15.33 -4.86 -28.48
N GLU A 351 16.58 -4.49 -28.24
CA GLU A 351 17.00 -3.80 -27.02
C GLU A 351 16.32 -2.43 -26.87
N ASN A 352 16.15 -1.69 -27.98
CA ASN A 352 15.41 -0.43 -27.97
C ASN A 352 13.95 -0.63 -27.57
N LEU A 353 13.25 -1.63 -28.11
CA LEU A 353 11.85 -1.90 -27.77
C LEU A 353 11.69 -2.38 -26.31
N GLN A 354 12.62 -3.19 -25.81
CA GLN A 354 12.64 -3.58 -24.40
C GLN A 354 12.90 -2.37 -23.48
N PHE A 355 13.85 -1.51 -23.86
CA PHE A 355 14.13 -0.27 -23.15
C PHE A 355 12.91 0.66 -23.15
N GLU A 356 12.22 0.81 -24.29
CA GLU A 356 10.98 1.60 -24.40
C GLU A 356 9.85 1.04 -23.53
N MET A 357 9.65 -0.28 -23.49
CA MET A 357 8.66 -0.92 -22.61
C MET A 357 8.96 -0.64 -21.13
N SER A 358 10.22 -0.82 -20.71
CA SER A 358 10.65 -0.54 -19.33
C SER A 358 10.49 0.94 -19.00
N LYS A 359 10.91 1.83 -19.92
CA LYS A 359 10.77 3.27 -19.77
C LYS A 359 9.30 3.69 -19.64
N ASN A 360 8.42 3.22 -20.51
CA ASN A 360 7.00 3.55 -20.48
C ASN A 360 6.31 3.01 -19.23
N SER A 361 6.68 1.81 -18.76
CA SER A 361 6.16 1.25 -17.50
C SER A 361 6.60 2.07 -16.29
N LEU A 362 7.88 2.48 -16.24
CA LEU A 362 8.41 3.35 -15.21
C LEU A 362 7.76 4.73 -15.24
N GLU A 363 7.57 5.33 -16.41
CA GLU A 363 6.89 6.62 -16.57
C GLU A 363 5.43 6.54 -16.08
N GLN A 364 4.70 5.46 -16.40
CA GLN A 364 3.34 5.26 -15.90
C GLN A 364 3.30 5.11 -14.38
N MET A 365 4.22 4.33 -13.80
CA MET A 365 4.38 4.21 -12.35
C MET A 365 4.70 5.57 -11.71
N HIS A 366 5.66 6.32 -12.25
CA HIS A 366 6.02 7.64 -11.73
C HIS A 366 4.87 8.66 -11.87
N ASN A 367 3.99 8.50 -12.85
CA ASN A 367 2.79 9.31 -13.03
C ASN A 367 1.60 8.87 -12.15
N ASP A 368 1.71 7.79 -11.37
CA ASP A 368 0.70 7.42 -10.40
C ASP A 368 1.08 7.98 -9.02
N ARG A 369 0.32 8.92 -8.46
CA ARG A 369 0.67 9.53 -7.15
C ARG A 369 0.57 8.55 -5.98
N SER A 370 -0.12 7.42 -6.17
CA SER A 370 -0.21 6.35 -5.19
C SER A 370 0.93 5.33 -5.33
N SER A 371 1.74 5.43 -6.38
CA SER A 371 2.88 4.54 -6.55
C SER A 371 3.91 4.76 -5.45
N VAL A 372 4.55 3.65 -5.11
CA VAL A 372 5.64 3.57 -4.15
C VAL A 372 6.82 4.44 -4.61
N TRP A 373 7.50 5.10 -3.67
CA TRP A 373 8.68 5.92 -3.93
C TRP A 373 9.64 5.91 -2.74
N ASN A 374 10.89 6.33 -2.95
CA ASN A 374 11.92 6.33 -1.91
C ASN A 374 12.64 7.68 -1.82
N SER A 375 12.65 8.31 -0.64
CA SER A 375 13.24 9.64 -0.46
C SER A 375 14.77 9.66 -0.51
N THR A 376 15.46 8.53 -0.30
CA THR A 376 16.93 8.45 -0.43
C THR A 376 17.39 8.69 -1.86
N LEU A 377 16.63 8.17 -2.83
CA LEU A 377 16.93 8.25 -4.25
C LEU A 377 16.51 9.59 -4.88
N VAL A 378 15.68 10.38 -4.19
CA VAL A 378 15.18 11.65 -4.69
C VAL A 378 16.20 12.77 -4.49
N LEU A 379 16.54 13.46 -5.58
CA LEU A 379 17.36 14.67 -5.55
C LEU A 379 16.52 15.87 -5.07
N ILE A 380 17.18 16.89 -4.52
CA ILE A 380 16.47 18.08 -4.02
C ILE A 380 15.81 18.84 -5.18
N GLY A 381 16.47 18.89 -6.34
CA GLY A 381 15.93 19.48 -7.57
C GLY A 381 14.60 18.87 -8.00
N ASP A 382 14.48 17.54 -7.87
CA ASP A 382 13.37 16.76 -8.45
C ASP A 382 12.26 16.48 -7.42
N TYR A 383 12.44 16.89 -6.17
CA TYR A 383 11.46 16.65 -5.10
C TYR A 383 10.06 17.20 -5.43
N HIS A 384 9.98 18.22 -6.29
CA HIS A 384 8.72 18.80 -6.74
C HIS A 384 7.79 17.79 -7.45
N GLU A 385 8.34 16.74 -8.07
CA GLU A 385 7.59 15.65 -8.71
C GLU A 385 6.91 14.73 -7.67
N HIS A 386 7.39 14.77 -6.43
CA HIS A 386 6.89 13.94 -5.33
C HIS A 386 5.97 14.69 -4.36
N LEU A 387 5.75 16.00 -4.56
CA LEU A 387 4.90 16.81 -3.68
C LEU A 387 3.44 16.33 -3.65
N ASP A 388 2.93 15.84 -4.78
CA ASP A 388 1.54 15.42 -4.91
C ASP A 388 1.32 13.95 -4.50
N ARG A 389 2.35 13.25 -4.00
CA ARG A 389 2.27 11.82 -3.60
C ARG A 389 1.30 11.62 -2.43
N THR A 390 0.37 10.69 -2.59
CA THR A 390 -0.62 10.34 -1.56
C THR A 390 -0.10 9.32 -0.56
N VAL A 391 0.96 8.59 -0.91
CA VAL A 391 1.61 7.60 -0.05
C VAL A 391 2.93 8.13 0.52
N LEU A 392 3.30 7.65 1.72
CA LEU A 392 4.60 7.93 2.33
C LEU A 392 5.71 7.17 1.59
N PRO A 393 6.94 7.72 1.53
CA PRO A 393 8.05 7.01 0.89
C PRO A 393 8.42 5.76 1.70
N GLN A 394 8.97 4.73 1.05
CA GLN A 394 9.36 3.48 1.72
C GLN A 394 10.42 3.66 2.81
N SER A 395 11.28 4.69 2.66
CA SER A 395 12.23 5.13 3.66
C SER A 395 11.57 5.66 4.95
N TRP A 396 10.28 6.03 4.89
CA TRP A 396 9.51 6.43 6.05
C TRP A 396 8.94 5.22 6.77
N LYS A 397 9.63 4.75 7.81
CA LYS A 397 9.18 3.63 8.64
C LYS A 397 9.63 3.81 10.07
N ILE A 398 8.70 3.62 11.01
CA ILE A 398 9.03 3.54 12.43
C ILE A 398 9.56 2.14 12.70
N THR A 399 10.88 2.02 12.90
CA THR A 399 11.52 0.74 13.22
C THR A 399 11.58 0.52 14.73
N SER A 400 11.72 -0.74 15.14
CA SER A 400 11.92 -1.11 16.54
C SER A 400 13.15 -0.42 17.15
N ASP A 401 14.19 -0.17 16.36
CA ASP A 401 15.38 0.58 16.80
C ASP A 401 15.07 2.04 17.16
N MET A 402 14.04 2.62 16.52
CA MET A 402 13.57 3.96 16.89
C MET A 402 12.84 3.94 18.22
N LEU A 403 12.03 2.92 18.50
CA LEU A 403 11.26 2.75 19.73
C LEU A 403 11.86 1.61 20.55
N LYS A 404 13.06 1.82 21.11
CA LYS A 404 13.68 0.86 22.05
C LYS A 404 12.69 0.48 23.15
N THR A 405 12.81 -0.73 23.67
CA THR A 405 11.94 -1.32 24.72
C THR A 405 11.80 -0.44 25.97
N ASP A 406 12.82 0.37 26.27
CA ASP A 406 12.83 1.31 27.40
C ASP A 406 12.34 2.73 27.04
N SER A 407 11.73 2.92 25.87
CA SER A 407 11.15 4.21 25.50
C SER A 407 9.98 4.52 26.43
N ASP A 408 9.94 5.73 26.99
CA ASP A 408 8.82 6.16 27.81
C ASP A 408 7.52 6.25 27.00
N GLN A 409 6.40 5.98 27.66
CA GLN A 409 5.07 5.98 27.03
C GLN A 409 4.79 7.31 26.30
N PHE A 410 5.26 8.43 26.84
CA PHE A 410 5.09 9.75 26.21
C PHE A 410 5.76 9.83 24.83
N THR A 411 6.97 9.29 24.65
CA THR A 411 7.61 9.25 23.34
C THR A 411 6.87 8.32 22.39
N VAL A 412 6.41 7.16 22.86
CA VAL A 412 5.60 6.22 22.06
C VAL A 412 4.33 6.91 21.56
N ASP A 413 3.59 7.57 22.47
CA ASP A 413 2.36 8.30 22.15
C ASP A 413 2.59 9.37 21.08
N CYS A 414 3.72 10.10 21.14
CA CYS A 414 4.07 11.09 20.13
C CYS A 414 4.31 10.45 18.74
N TYR A 415 5.01 9.31 18.70
CA TYR A 415 5.33 8.60 17.46
C TYR A 415 4.09 7.98 16.84
N GLU A 416 3.25 7.32 17.64
CA GLU A 416 1.99 6.74 17.19
C GLU A 416 1.01 7.82 16.71
N TRP A 417 0.89 8.92 17.44
CA TRP A 417 0.08 10.06 17.02
C TRP A 417 0.56 10.64 15.69
N ALA A 418 1.87 10.86 15.51
CA ALA A 418 2.42 11.38 14.26
C ALA A 418 2.23 10.39 13.11
N LYS A 419 2.42 9.08 13.35
CA LYS A 419 2.13 8.02 12.38
C LYS A 419 0.68 8.08 11.92
N TYR A 420 -0.26 8.22 12.86
CA TYR A 420 -1.68 8.36 12.53
C TYR A 420 -1.93 9.61 11.65
N GLN A 421 -1.35 10.77 11.98
CA GLN A 421 -1.52 11.96 11.15
C GLN A 421 -0.93 11.78 9.74
N PHE A 422 0.26 11.19 9.61
CA PHE A 422 0.88 10.99 8.29
C PHE A 422 0.12 9.97 7.44
N VAL A 423 -0.42 8.91 8.03
CA VAL A 423 -1.18 7.88 7.31
C VAL A 423 -2.57 8.38 6.92
N HIS A 424 -3.30 9.03 7.83
CA HIS A 424 -4.71 9.36 7.60
C HIS A 424 -4.94 10.81 7.17
N LYS A 425 -3.93 11.69 7.30
CA LYS A 425 -4.00 13.11 6.91
C LYS A 425 -2.77 13.54 6.11
N ARG A 426 -2.26 12.68 5.23
CA ARG A 426 -1.09 12.95 4.39
C ARG A 426 -1.21 14.27 3.60
N SER A 427 -2.42 14.59 3.13
CA SER A 427 -2.73 15.79 2.35
C SER A 427 -2.83 17.08 3.17
N ASP A 428 -2.76 17.00 4.51
CA ASP A 428 -2.70 18.19 5.36
C ASP A 428 -1.38 18.93 5.12
N TRP A 429 -1.46 20.26 4.94
CA TRP A 429 -0.30 21.12 4.73
C TRP A 429 0.70 21.05 5.88
N LYS A 430 0.26 20.73 7.11
CA LYS A 430 1.15 20.53 8.27
C LYS A 430 2.01 19.28 8.11
N CYS A 431 1.41 18.17 7.68
CA CYS A 431 2.12 16.92 7.36
C CYS A 431 3.09 17.15 6.21
N ASP A 432 2.63 17.84 5.17
CA ASP A 432 3.43 18.12 3.98
C ASP A 432 4.66 19.00 4.29
N LEU A 433 4.46 20.11 5.02
CA LEU A 433 5.56 20.96 5.50
C LEU A 433 6.57 20.19 6.35
N ALA A 434 6.09 19.36 7.28
CA ALA A 434 6.96 18.55 8.13
C ALA A 434 7.82 17.56 7.32
N LEU A 435 7.24 16.89 6.32
CA LEU A 435 7.96 15.96 5.45
C LEU A 435 8.97 16.68 4.56
N ILE A 436 8.60 17.80 3.94
CA ILE A 436 9.50 18.58 3.07
C ILE A 436 10.73 19.04 3.85
N LEU A 437 10.52 19.65 5.03
CA LEU A 437 11.64 20.15 5.83
C LEU A 437 12.50 19.00 6.38
N ALA A 438 11.88 17.88 6.74
CA ALA A 438 12.59 16.67 7.17
C ALA A 438 13.47 16.08 6.05
N PHE A 439 12.97 16.08 4.81
CA PHE A 439 13.72 15.67 3.63
C PHE A 439 14.92 16.60 3.38
N LEU A 440 14.70 17.91 3.42
CA LEU A 440 15.78 18.88 3.20
C LEU A 440 16.90 18.73 4.24
N ILE A 441 16.55 18.63 5.53
CA ILE A 441 17.57 18.46 6.59
C ILE A 441 18.21 17.07 6.54
N SER A 442 17.52 16.04 6.04
CA SER A 442 18.10 14.69 5.90
C SER A 442 19.20 14.63 4.85
N LYS A 443 19.18 15.50 3.82
CA LYS A 443 20.26 15.60 2.82
C LYS A 443 21.52 16.34 3.33
N VAL A 444 21.42 17.08 4.44
CA VAL A 444 22.53 17.91 4.96
C VAL A 444 23.46 17.14 5.90
N ARG A 445 23.04 15.94 6.32
CA ARG A 445 23.75 15.12 7.30
C ARG A 445 25.15 14.68 6.85
N PRO A 446 26.01 14.31 7.81
CA PRO A 446 25.80 14.36 9.26
C PRO A 446 25.97 15.77 9.87
N ALA A 447 26.22 16.79 9.04
CA ALA A 447 26.44 18.18 9.44
C ALA A 447 25.14 18.90 9.87
N VAL A 448 24.47 18.42 10.92
CA VAL A 448 23.19 18.98 11.44
C VAL A 448 23.34 19.67 12.80
N ALA A 449 24.54 19.66 13.39
CA ALA A 449 24.86 20.30 14.66
C ALA A 449 25.39 21.73 14.46
N TRP A 450 25.74 22.40 15.56
CA TRP A 450 26.35 23.73 15.57
C TRP A 450 27.34 23.86 16.74
N LYS A 451 28.30 24.77 16.59
CA LYS A 451 29.16 25.21 17.70
C LYS A 451 28.51 26.40 18.41
N ASN A 452 28.76 26.54 19.72
CA ASN A 452 28.24 27.66 20.49
C ASN A 452 28.87 28.97 19.98
N PRO A 453 28.07 29.92 19.45
CA PRO A 453 28.60 31.12 18.78
C PRO A 453 29.20 32.18 19.72
N GLY A 454 29.12 32.00 21.03
CA GLY A 454 29.56 33.02 21.99
C GLY A 454 28.76 34.33 21.87
N LYS A 455 29.39 35.47 22.19
CA LYS A 455 28.72 36.78 22.35
C LYS A 455 28.24 37.42 21.04
N THR A 456 28.74 37.00 19.88
CA THR A 456 28.47 37.66 18.58
C THR A 456 27.00 37.57 18.17
N LEU A 457 26.36 36.42 18.40
CA LEU A 457 24.95 36.21 18.09
C LEU A 457 24.04 37.03 19.01
N ASP A 458 24.42 37.17 20.28
CA ASP A 458 23.64 37.92 21.28
C ASP A 458 23.49 39.39 20.89
N THR A 459 24.52 40.00 20.31
CA THR A 459 24.47 41.38 19.82
C THR A 459 23.48 41.53 18.66
N GLN A 460 23.44 40.58 17.73
CA GLN A 460 22.51 40.62 16.59
C GLN A 460 21.06 40.40 17.03
N LEU A 461 20.81 39.47 17.94
CA LEU A 461 19.47 39.26 18.52
C LEU A 461 19.00 40.48 19.34
N SER A 462 19.91 41.12 20.08
CA SER A 462 19.62 42.36 20.81
C SER A 462 19.15 43.49 19.89
N LYS A 463 19.76 43.65 18.71
CA LYS A 463 19.35 44.66 17.71
C LYS A 463 17.94 44.44 17.18
N LEU A 464 17.40 43.22 17.29
CA LEU A 464 16.05 42.85 16.88
C LEU A 464 15.03 42.89 18.04
N GLY A 465 15.42 43.44 19.20
CA GLY A 465 14.56 43.56 20.38
C GLY A 465 14.54 42.32 21.28
N ILE A 466 15.43 41.35 21.06
CA ILE A 466 15.56 40.14 21.88
C ILE A 466 16.67 40.37 22.91
N SER A 467 16.35 41.07 24.00
CA SER A 467 17.30 41.47 25.03
C SER A 467 17.39 40.49 26.21
N GLY A 468 16.35 39.70 26.46
CA GLY A 468 16.23 38.79 27.61
C GLY A 468 15.26 37.63 27.37
N PRO A 469 15.00 36.78 28.38
CA PRO A 469 14.01 35.72 28.26
C PRO A 469 12.61 36.32 28.11
N ARG A 470 11.73 35.64 27.37
CA ARG A 470 10.34 36.03 27.15
C ARG A 470 10.17 37.39 26.44
N SER A 471 11.15 37.82 25.66
CA SER A 471 11.04 39.05 24.86
C SER A 471 9.86 38.97 23.89
N THR A 472 9.09 40.05 23.80
CA THR A 472 8.01 40.18 22.81
C THR A 472 8.62 40.55 21.46
N VAL A 473 8.62 39.60 20.53
CA VAL A 473 9.15 39.80 19.16
C VAL A 473 7.99 40.08 18.20
N PRO A 474 7.92 41.29 17.61
CA PRO A 474 6.90 41.63 16.61
C PRO A 474 7.00 40.71 15.38
N PRO A 475 5.88 40.42 14.69
CA PRO A 475 5.88 39.56 13.50
C PRO A 475 6.92 39.94 12.44
N ALA A 476 7.09 41.25 12.17
CA ALA A 476 8.07 41.77 11.21
C ALA A 476 9.54 41.42 11.57
N SER A 477 9.84 41.24 12.86
CA SER A 477 11.19 40.92 13.35
C SER A 477 11.47 39.41 13.46
N ARG A 478 10.45 38.54 13.35
CA ARG A 478 10.61 37.08 13.48
C ARG A 478 11.43 36.48 12.35
N GLY A 479 11.16 36.86 11.10
CA GLY A 479 11.93 36.44 9.92
C GLY A 479 13.42 36.83 9.99
N PRO A 480 13.74 38.11 10.24
CA PRO A 480 15.12 38.54 10.50
C PRO A 480 15.79 37.76 11.65
N ALA A 481 15.07 37.49 12.74
CA ALA A 481 15.62 36.74 13.87
C ALA A 481 15.91 35.27 13.51
N ILE A 482 15.08 34.63 12.68
CA ILE A 482 15.35 33.31 12.12
C ILE A 482 16.63 33.35 11.27
N ASN A 483 16.78 34.36 10.40
CA ASN A 483 17.94 34.49 9.54
C ASN A 483 19.24 34.67 10.34
N VAL A 484 19.21 35.39 11.46
CA VAL A 484 20.34 35.47 12.41
C VAL A 484 20.76 34.08 12.88
N ILE A 485 19.81 33.23 13.28
CA ILE A 485 20.11 31.84 13.70
C ILE A 485 20.64 30.97 12.55
N ARG A 486 20.23 31.23 11.30
CA ARG A 486 20.73 30.52 10.10
C ARG A 486 22.17 30.85 9.74
N THR A 487 22.75 31.95 10.26
CA THR A 487 24.17 32.28 10.05
C THR A 487 25.13 31.35 10.78
N LEU A 488 24.63 30.57 11.74
CA LEU A 488 25.43 29.61 12.48
C LEU A 488 25.85 28.45 11.59
N ASN A 489 27.15 28.12 11.60
CA ASN A 489 27.69 27.04 10.79
C ASN A 489 27.02 25.68 11.10
N TRP A 490 26.89 24.89 10.05
CA TRP A 490 26.48 23.49 10.11
C TRP A 490 27.71 22.63 10.39
N THR A 491 27.66 21.83 11.46
CA THR A 491 28.81 21.04 11.92
C THR A 491 28.39 19.61 12.20
N GLU A 492 29.34 18.69 12.15
CA GLU A 492 29.12 17.29 12.50
C GLU A 492 29.24 17.10 14.01
N ARG A 493 28.55 16.08 14.53
CA ARG A 493 28.72 15.62 15.91
C ARG A 493 29.27 14.20 15.87
N GLU A 494 30.41 14.00 16.52
CA GLU A 494 31.05 12.69 16.59
C GLU A 494 30.27 11.71 17.48
N GLY A 495 30.25 10.43 17.10
CA GLY A 495 29.80 9.32 17.95
C GLY A 495 28.29 9.15 18.16
N VAL A 496 27.43 9.76 17.34
CA VAL A 496 25.96 9.64 17.50
C VAL A 496 25.31 8.71 16.49
N ASN A 497 24.77 7.59 16.99
CA ASN A 497 23.98 6.65 16.19
C ASN A 497 22.67 7.27 15.70
N GLY A 498 22.31 7.00 14.43
CA GLY A 498 21.07 7.43 13.79
C GLY A 498 21.11 8.78 13.06
N VAL A 499 22.15 9.61 13.24
CA VAL A 499 22.37 10.80 12.39
C VAL A 499 22.89 10.41 11.02
N HIS A 500 23.77 9.41 10.94
CA HIS A 500 24.37 8.94 9.69
C HIS A 500 23.41 8.13 8.81
N GLN A 501 22.31 7.60 9.37
CA GLN A 501 21.38 6.74 8.65
C GLN A 501 20.25 7.54 8.02
N GLU A 502 20.38 7.90 6.73
CA GLU A 502 19.30 8.00 5.74
C GLU A 502 17.87 8.24 6.29
N ASP A 503 17.10 7.20 6.03
CA ASP A 503 15.74 6.89 6.40
C ASP A 503 15.39 7.16 7.86
N MET A 504 16.29 6.79 8.77
CA MET A 504 16.00 6.88 10.20
C MET A 504 15.90 8.31 10.67
N TYR A 505 16.83 9.16 10.24
CA TYR A 505 16.77 10.57 10.59
C TYR A 505 15.61 11.28 9.89
N PHE A 506 15.37 10.98 8.61
CA PHE A 506 14.23 11.54 7.88
C PHE A 506 12.91 11.28 8.61
N THR A 507 12.68 10.01 9.01
CA THR A 507 11.50 9.61 9.77
C THR A 507 11.42 10.35 11.11
N GLN A 508 12.50 10.37 11.90
CA GLN A 508 12.50 11.04 13.21
C GLN A 508 12.33 12.56 13.12
N ALA A 509 12.97 13.20 12.13
CA ALA A 509 12.83 14.63 11.89
C ALA A 509 11.39 15.00 11.52
N SER A 510 10.76 14.23 10.62
CA SER A 510 9.37 14.48 10.21
C SER A 510 8.39 14.37 11.37
N ILE A 511 8.57 13.37 12.25
CA ILE A 511 7.75 13.19 13.47
C ILE A 511 7.95 14.37 14.41
N VAL A 512 9.21 14.74 14.72
CA VAL A 512 9.51 15.86 15.63
C VAL A 512 8.93 17.16 15.09
N PHE A 513 9.12 17.46 13.80
CA PHE A 513 8.60 18.66 13.18
C PHE A 513 7.07 18.72 13.24
N LEU A 514 6.39 17.63 12.89
CA LEU A 514 4.93 17.56 12.94
C LEU A 514 4.39 17.74 14.38
N CYS A 515 5.02 17.09 15.36
CA CYS A 515 4.66 17.27 16.77
C CYS A 515 4.79 18.72 17.25
N TRP A 516 5.75 19.49 16.72
CA TRP A 516 5.88 20.91 17.08
C TRP A 516 4.91 21.82 16.33
N ILE A 517 4.68 21.57 15.04
CA ILE A 517 3.75 22.32 14.19
C ILE A 517 2.31 22.21 14.73
N CYS A 518 1.87 21.01 15.09
CA CYS A 518 0.49 20.76 15.52
C CYS A 518 0.28 21.03 17.01
N GLU A 519 -0.56 22.00 17.35
CA GLU A 519 -0.84 22.38 18.74
C GLU A 519 -1.58 21.30 19.56
N ASP A 520 -2.30 20.40 18.89
CA ASP A 520 -3.03 19.29 19.47
C ASP A 520 -2.17 18.02 19.67
N SER A 521 -0.89 18.06 19.28
CA SER A 521 0.03 16.95 19.46
C SER A 521 0.22 16.61 20.95
N PRO A 522 0.55 15.35 21.30
CA PRO A 522 0.88 14.98 22.67
C PRO A 522 2.02 15.84 23.24
N LEU A 523 3.01 16.17 22.41
CA LEU A 523 4.13 17.05 22.76
C LEU A 523 3.66 18.45 23.19
N ARG A 524 2.85 19.11 22.36
CA ARG A 524 2.37 20.48 22.63
C ARG A 524 1.40 20.52 23.80
N LYS A 525 0.58 19.47 23.99
CA LYS A 525 -0.29 19.30 25.16
C LYS A 525 0.50 19.14 26.46
N CYS A 526 1.60 18.38 26.44
CA CYS A 526 2.45 18.18 27.61
C CYS A 526 3.05 19.51 28.12
N LEU A 527 3.49 20.37 27.19
CA LEU A 527 4.05 21.70 27.50
C LEU A 527 3.04 22.73 28.04
N LYS A 528 1.74 22.46 27.94
CA LYS A 528 0.68 23.33 28.49
C LYS A 528 0.31 23.01 29.94
N LYS A 529 0.79 21.89 30.50
CA LYS A 529 0.45 21.49 31.87
C LYS A 529 1.13 22.43 32.89
N PRO A 530 0.39 22.97 33.88
CA PRO A 530 0.90 24.01 34.79
C PRO A 530 2.11 23.57 35.65
N ASN A 531 2.32 22.25 35.83
CA ASN A 531 3.44 21.69 36.61
C ASN A 531 4.48 20.94 35.74
N GLY A 532 4.47 21.12 34.42
CA GLY A 532 5.33 20.36 33.50
C GLY A 532 6.80 20.78 33.55
N SER A 533 7.66 19.93 34.14
CA SER A 533 9.13 20.06 34.14
C SER A 533 9.74 19.69 32.77
N GLY A 534 9.38 20.44 31.72
CA GLY A 534 9.89 20.23 30.36
C GLY A 534 9.38 18.94 29.70
N LEU A 535 10.01 18.53 28.59
CA LEU A 535 9.61 17.36 27.80
C LEU A 535 10.08 16.01 28.40
N GLY A 536 10.65 16.02 29.60
CA GLY A 536 11.26 14.84 30.23
C GLY A 536 12.63 14.45 29.66
N ALA A 537 13.40 13.69 30.44
CA ALA A 537 14.74 13.22 30.06
C ALA A 537 14.70 12.27 28.85
N ALA A 538 13.67 11.42 28.74
CA ALA A 538 13.54 10.46 27.66
C ALA A 538 13.44 11.13 26.27
N TRP A 539 12.58 12.16 26.13
CA TRP A 539 12.48 12.92 24.88
C TRP A 539 13.80 13.62 24.52
N GLY A 540 14.43 14.26 25.52
CA GLY A 540 15.71 14.95 25.36
C GLY A 540 16.83 14.01 24.91
N ASN A 541 17.04 12.92 25.64
CA ASN A 541 18.08 11.93 25.38
C ASN A 541 17.92 11.25 24.02
N LYS A 542 16.69 11.15 23.49
CA LYS A 542 16.43 10.53 22.19
C LYS A 542 16.70 11.43 20.99
N HIS A 543 16.37 12.72 21.10
CA HIS A 543 16.35 13.65 19.97
C HIS A 543 17.50 14.68 20.01
N GLN A 544 17.98 15.08 21.20
CA GLN A 544 19.10 16.03 21.32
C GLN A 544 20.41 15.49 20.73
N PRO A 545 20.81 14.22 20.91
CA PRO A 545 22.03 13.70 20.28
C PRO A 545 21.99 13.89 18.77
N LYS A 546 20.81 13.73 18.16
CA LYS A 546 20.56 13.85 16.73
C LYS A 546 20.33 15.28 16.25
N SER A 547 20.59 16.28 17.08
CA SER A 547 20.34 17.69 16.76
C SER A 547 18.89 18.01 16.36
N LEU A 548 17.92 17.16 16.67
CA LEU A 548 16.49 17.42 16.51
C LEU A 548 15.98 18.27 17.68
N THR A 549 16.51 19.49 17.74
CA THR A 549 16.35 20.44 18.84
C THR A 549 15.61 21.69 18.37
N PRO A 550 15.14 22.54 19.30
CA PRO A 550 14.47 23.77 18.92
C PRO A 550 15.30 24.71 18.05
N LEU A 551 16.63 24.67 18.12
CA LEU A 551 17.45 25.52 17.25
C LEU A 551 17.29 25.12 15.77
N ASN A 552 17.25 23.82 15.47
CA ASN A 552 16.98 23.36 14.12
C ASN A 552 15.51 23.59 13.71
N LEU A 553 14.55 23.63 14.64
CA LEU A 553 13.20 24.11 14.33
C LEU A 553 13.23 25.58 13.86
N ILE A 554 14.01 26.43 14.53
CA ILE A 554 14.17 27.83 14.13
C ILE A 554 14.83 27.93 12.76
N ARG A 555 15.95 27.21 12.53
CA ARG A 555 16.62 27.20 11.22
C ARG A 555 15.71 26.71 10.10
N MET A 556 14.87 25.71 10.36
CA MET A 556 13.87 25.21 9.40
C MET A 556 12.68 26.16 9.20
N GLY A 557 12.61 27.28 9.92
CA GLY A 557 11.52 28.24 9.80
C GLY A 557 10.22 27.77 10.43
N LEU A 558 10.28 26.89 11.43
CA LEU A 558 9.11 26.44 12.21
C LEU A 558 8.91 27.23 13.50
N ALA A 559 9.98 27.84 13.99
CA ALA A 559 10.02 28.55 15.27
C ALA A 559 10.83 29.84 15.14
N TYR A 560 10.73 30.71 16.13
CA TYR A 560 11.51 31.93 16.23
C TYR A 560 12.07 32.14 17.64
N PRO A 561 13.24 32.78 17.79
CA PRO A 561 13.83 33.02 19.09
C PRO A 561 13.12 34.18 19.81
N ILE A 562 12.97 34.05 21.13
CA ILE A 562 12.44 35.08 22.04
C ILE A 562 13.34 35.30 23.26
N GLY A 563 14.55 34.72 23.25
CA GLY A 563 15.58 34.93 24.26
C GLY A 563 16.96 34.55 23.75
N LYS A 564 17.99 35.25 24.24
CA LYS A 564 19.40 35.06 23.83
C LYS A 564 19.94 33.66 24.13
N ALA A 565 19.49 33.07 25.22
CA ALA A 565 19.89 31.73 25.63
C ALA A 565 19.34 30.60 24.73
N VAL A 566 18.73 30.90 23.57
CA VAL A 566 18.17 29.89 22.67
C VAL A 566 19.22 28.91 22.12
N THR A 567 20.48 29.33 21.99
CA THR A 567 21.58 28.47 21.50
C THR A 567 22.17 27.56 22.58
N ALA A 568 22.05 27.95 23.85
CA ALA A 568 22.60 27.20 24.99
C ALA A 568 21.53 26.41 25.75
N ARG A 569 20.34 26.99 25.95
CA ARG A 569 19.23 26.42 26.72
C ARG A 569 17.88 26.78 26.07
N PRO A 570 17.49 26.14 24.95
CA PRO A 570 16.24 26.44 24.26
C PRO A 570 15.01 25.92 25.03
N VAL A 571 14.44 26.78 25.87
CA VAL A 571 13.22 26.48 26.65
C VAL A 571 12.00 27.09 25.95
N PHE A 572 10.97 26.28 25.73
CA PHE A 572 9.72 26.72 25.09
C PHE A 572 9.04 27.83 25.91
N ASN A 573 8.45 28.82 25.22
CA ASN A 573 7.85 30.02 25.80
C ASN A 573 8.79 30.91 26.64
N THR A 574 10.08 30.58 26.72
CA THR A 574 11.08 31.37 27.44
C THR A 574 12.17 31.86 26.50
N ASN A 575 12.71 31.00 25.64
CA ASN A 575 13.78 31.33 24.70
C ASN A 575 13.39 31.15 23.23
N PHE A 576 12.32 30.40 22.94
CA PHE A 576 11.75 30.30 21.59
C PHE A 576 10.23 30.08 21.65
N LYS A 577 9.56 30.39 20.53
CA LYS A 577 8.16 30.08 20.27
C LYS A 577 7.99 29.49 18.87
N ILE A 578 6.96 28.67 18.68
CA ILE A 578 6.56 28.19 17.35
C ILE A 578 5.86 29.34 16.63
N LEU A 579 6.07 29.47 15.32
CA LEU A 579 5.33 30.42 14.49
C LEU A 579 3.84 30.10 14.52
N ASP A 580 2.98 31.09 14.28
CA ASP A 580 1.55 30.83 14.21
C ASP A 580 1.16 30.09 12.92
N ASP A 581 -0.07 29.55 12.88
CA ASP A 581 -0.55 28.75 11.75
C ASP A 581 -0.57 29.56 10.43
N ILE A 582 -0.75 30.88 10.49
CA ILE A 582 -0.76 31.76 9.31
C ILE A 582 0.66 31.87 8.75
N GLU A 583 1.64 32.16 9.61
CA GLU A 583 3.05 32.25 9.25
C GLU A 583 3.59 30.90 8.72
N LEU A 584 3.27 29.80 9.41
CA LEU A 584 3.67 28.44 8.97
C LEU A 584 3.06 28.07 7.62
N LYS A 585 1.79 28.44 7.38
CA LYS A 585 1.13 28.19 6.09
C LYS A 585 1.71 29.06 4.98
N ASN A 586 2.10 30.30 5.27
CA ASN A 586 2.81 31.14 4.32
C ASN A 586 4.20 30.59 4.00
N TRP A 587 4.92 30.09 5.02
CA TRP A 587 6.19 29.41 4.83
C TRP A 587 6.05 28.14 3.98
N HIS A 588 5.02 27.31 4.21
CA HIS A 588 4.71 26.15 3.39
C HIS A 588 4.49 26.52 1.92
N LYS A 589 3.69 27.55 1.64
CA LYS A 589 3.48 28.05 0.27
C LYS A 589 4.78 28.52 -0.38
N GLU A 590 5.63 29.22 0.37
CA GLU A 590 6.91 29.69 -0.13
C GLU A 590 7.85 28.51 -0.47
N VAL A 591 7.99 27.55 0.44
CA VAL A 591 8.78 26.34 0.25
C VAL A 591 8.33 25.57 -0.99
N ILE A 592 7.03 25.32 -1.15
CA ILE A 592 6.48 24.66 -2.34
C ILE A 592 6.77 25.47 -3.60
N SER A 593 6.56 26.79 -3.56
CA SER A 593 6.78 27.66 -4.71
C SER A 593 8.24 27.60 -5.17
N MET A 594 9.20 27.67 -4.24
CA MET A 594 10.62 27.58 -4.56
C MET A 594 11.02 26.18 -5.07
N LEU A 595 10.42 25.11 -4.54
CA LEU A 595 10.66 23.75 -5.05
C LEU A 595 10.16 23.57 -6.49
N LYS A 596 9.01 24.18 -6.84
CA LYS A 596 8.41 24.08 -8.18
C LYS A 596 9.04 25.02 -9.22
N GLN A 597 9.78 26.04 -8.80
CA GLN A 597 10.41 27.00 -9.71
C GLN A 597 11.65 26.40 -10.38
N ARG A 598 11.77 26.59 -11.70
CA ARG A 598 12.99 26.24 -12.45
C ARG A 598 14.01 27.38 -12.40
N GLY A 599 15.30 27.05 -12.48
CA GLY A 599 16.40 28.03 -12.58
C GLY A 599 16.89 28.58 -11.22
N PRO A 600 17.49 29.79 -11.20
CA PRO A 600 18.27 30.28 -10.05
C PRO A 600 17.44 30.62 -8.81
N LYS A 601 16.11 30.72 -8.93
CA LYS A 601 15.16 30.93 -7.82
C LYS A 601 14.51 29.62 -7.34
N GLY A 602 14.92 28.48 -7.88
CA GLY A 602 14.36 27.16 -7.62
C GLY A 602 14.86 26.49 -6.33
N PRO A 603 14.92 25.15 -6.28
CA PRO A 603 15.34 24.37 -5.12
C PRO A 603 16.70 24.78 -4.53
N PHE A 604 17.64 25.21 -5.38
CA PHE A 604 18.95 25.71 -4.93
C PHE A 604 18.82 26.97 -4.06
N ALA A 605 17.96 27.92 -4.43
CA ALA A 605 17.74 29.14 -3.65
C ALA A 605 17.08 28.84 -2.31
N LEU A 606 16.23 27.80 -2.25
CA LEU A 606 15.63 27.35 -1.00
C LEU A 606 16.69 26.80 -0.05
N VAL A 607 17.59 25.96 -0.57
CA VAL A 607 18.71 25.42 0.21
C VAL A 607 19.66 26.53 0.65
N LEU A 608 19.97 27.49 -0.23
CA LEU A 608 20.75 28.68 0.12
C LEU A 608 20.10 29.49 1.25
N LYS A 609 18.78 29.68 1.19
CA LYS A 609 18.00 30.42 2.18
C LYS A 609 17.97 29.73 3.56
N ILE A 610 17.89 28.40 3.60
CA ILE A 610 17.78 27.64 4.86
C ILE A 610 19.15 27.30 5.44
N PHE A 611 20.09 26.84 4.61
CA PHE A 611 21.34 26.22 5.04
C PHE A 611 22.59 27.09 4.75
N GLY A 612 22.47 28.14 3.94
CA GLY A 612 23.59 29.00 3.58
C GLY A 612 24.42 28.48 2.39
N GLY A 613 25.37 29.32 1.94
CA GLY A 613 26.11 29.11 0.70
C GLY A 613 27.03 27.89 0.69
N GLU A 614 27.68 27.60 1.81
CA GLU A 614 28.59 26.46 1.95
C GLU A 614 27.86 25.12 1.73
N VAL A 615 26.73 24.93 2.43
CA VAL A 615 25.92 23.72 2.30
C VAL A 615 25.28 23.62 0.92
N ALA A 616 24.78 24.73 0.37
CA ALA A 616 24.21 24.75 -0.97
C ALA A 616 25.23 24.34 -2.05
N THR A 617 26.46 24.86 -1.96
CA THR A 617 27.55 24.53 -2.89
C THR A 617 27.98 23.07 -2.76
N ARG A 618 28.07 22.55 -1.52
CA ARG A 618 28.36 21.12 -1.28
C ARG A 618 27.30 20.22 -1.90
N LEU A 619 26.02 20.52 -1.69
CA LEU A 619 24.92 19.73 -2.26
C LEU A 619 24.85 19.81 -3.79
N ALA A 620 25.23 20.95 -4.38
CA ALA A 620 25.37 21.10 -5.82
C ALA A 620 26.53 20.25 -6.37
N ALA A 621 27.68 20.23 -5.69
CA ALA A 621 28.80 19.36 -6.05
C ALA A 621 28.44 17.86 -5.95
N SER A 622 27.56 17.49 -5.01
CA SER A 622 27.01 16.13 -4.89
C SER A 622 25.90 15.79 -5.90
N GLY A 623 25.55 16.70 -6.82
CA GLY A 623 24.59 16.44 -7.89
C GLY A 623 23.11 16.58 -7.50
N HIS A 624 22.76 17.21 -6.37
CA HIS A 624 21.36 17.36 -5.95
C HIS A 624 20.54 18.37 -6.78
N PHE A 625 21.15 19.08 -7.73
CA PHE A 625 20.49 20.10 -8.57
C PHE A 625 20.86 19.89 -10.05
N PRO A 626 20.10 19.07 -10.79
CA PRO A 626 20.41 18.77 -12.20
C PRO A 626 20.31 19.99 -13.13
N ASP A 627 19.51 21.00 -12.78
CA ASP A 627 19.29 22.22 -13.58
C ASP A 627 20.37 23.32 -13.41
N GLN A 628 21.37 23.13 -12.55
CA GLN A 628 22.46 24.09 -12.38
C GLN A 628 23.59 23.78 -13.38
N PRO A 629 24.07 24.77 -14.16
CA PRO A 629 25.26 24.57 -14.99
C PRO A 629 26.41 24.22 -14.07
N SER A 630 26.99 23.03 -14.26
CA SER A 630 28.16 22.57 -13.54
C SER A 630 29.24 23.64 -13.65
N ALA A 631 29.63 24.22 -12.50
CA ALA A 631 30.77 25.12 -12.46
C ALA A 631 31.97 24.35 -13.01
N SER A 632 32.45 24.79 -14.17
CA SER A 632 33.59 24.23 -14.89
C SER A 632 34.73 23.96 -13.92
N GLN A 633 34.99 22.69 -13.62
CA GLN A 633 36.22 22.30 -12.97
C GLN A 633 37.35 22.60 -13.95
N ARG A 634 38.07 23.71 -13.72
CA ARG A 634 39.41 23.88 -14.27
C ARG A 634 40.24 22.71 -13.75
N SER A 635 40.52 21.76 -14.63
CA SER A 635 41.51 20.73 -14.44
C SER A 635 42.87 21.40 -14.24
N VAL A 636 43.35 21.40 -13.00
CA VAL A 636 44.78 21.58 -12.72
C VAL A 636 45.39 20.20 -12.88
N SER A 637 45.95 19.96 -14.05
CA SER A 637 46.81 18.83 -14.34
C SER A 637 47.98 18.84 -13.36
N SER A 638 47.96 17.94 -12.38
CA SER A 638 49.18 17.52 -11.67
C SER A 638 49.35 16.03 -11.90
N SER A 639 50.22 15.73 -12.85
CA SER A 639 50.75 14.41 -13.12
C SER A 639 51.54 13.93 -11.92
N SER A 640 51.10 12.84 -11.30
CA SER A 640 51.97 11.96 -10.54
C SER A 640 51.48 10.53 -10.70
N SER A 641 52.12 9.84 -11.64
CA SER A 641 52.03 8.40 -11.83
C SER A 641 52.61 7.68 -10.62
N SER A 642 51.82 6.82 -10.00
CA SER A 642 52.34 5.67 -9.26
C SER A 642 51.34 4.53 -9.33
N THR A 643 51.73 3.52 -10.09
CA THR A 643 51.13 2.19 -10.23
C THR A 643 50.98 1.48 -8.87
N ALA A 644 49.78 1.00 -8.55
CA ALA A 644 49.58 -0.15 -7.68
C ALA A 644 48.23 -0.83 -7.94
N VAL A 645 48.34 -1.92 -8.71
CA VAL A 645 47.52 -3.13 -8.82
C VAL A 645 46.35 -3.25 -7.83
N SER A 646 45.14 -3.45 -8.36
CA SER A 646 44.05 -4.11 -7.63
C SER A 646 43.30 -5.05 -8.57
N ALA A 647 43.37 -6.32 -8.19
CA ALA A 647 42.95 -7.48 -8.95
C ALA A 647 41.44 -7.47 -9.21
N SER A 648 41.07 -7.54 -10.48
CA SER A 648 39.71 -7.88 -10.90
C SER A 648 39.57 -9.40 -10.92
N SER A 649 38.85 -9.94 -9.94
CA SER A 649 38.33 -11.32 -10.00
C SER A 649 37.12 -11.35 -10.94
N ARG A 650 37.40 -11.53 -12.24
CA ARG A 650 36.41 -11.99 -13.22
C ARG A 650 36.09 -13.46 -12.92
N THR A 651 34.95 -13.74 -12.30
CA THR A 651 34.32 -15.07 -12.42
C THR A 651 33.23 -14.98 -13.48
N SER A 652 33.65 -15.30 -14.71
CA SER A 652 32.78 -15.67 -15.82
C SER A 652 32.16 -17.03 -15.50
N SER A 653 30.85 -17.08 -15.30
CA SER A 653 30.09 -18.32 -15.32
C SER A 653 29.04 -18.23 -16.43
N LYS A 654 29.45 -18.64 -17.64
CA LYS A 654 28.53 -19.08 -18.69
C LYS A 654 27.68 -20.21 -18.10
N ARG A 655 26.37 -19.99 -17.93
CA ARG A 655 25.42 -21.10 -17.78
C ARG A 655 24.71 -21.28 -19.11
N ASN A 656 24.95 -22.46 -19.69
CA ASN A 656 24.29 -22.95 -20.89
C ASN A 656 22.77 -22.98 -20.69
N LEU A 657 22.06 -22.46 -21.70
CA LEU A 657 20.61 -22.45 -21.81
C LEU A 657 20.13 -23.75 -22.48
N SER A 658 20.53 -24.89 -21.94
CA SER A 658 20.16 -26.21 -22.44
C SER A 658 20.18 -27.17 -21.26
N ASP A 659 19.05 -27.28 -20.57
CA ASP A 659 18.61 -28.44 -19.77
C ASP A 659 17.43 -28.01 -18.88
N LEU A 660 16.27 -27.76 -19.51
CA LEU A 660 14.95 -27.79 -18.86
C LEU A 660 13.91 -28.13 -19.94
N VAL A 661 14.03 -29.33 -20.50
CA VAL A 661 12.90 -30.04 -21.08
C VAL A 661 12.48 -31.07 -20.05
N GLU A 662 11.76 -30.62 -19.03
CA GLU A 662 10.84 -31.51 -18.33
C GLU A 662 9.46 -31.25 -18.93
N ASP A 663 9.02 -32.25 -19.70
CA ASP A 663 7.64 -32.42 -20.16
C ASP A 663 6.74 -32.54 -18.92
N ASP A 664 6.16 -31.42 -18.50
CA ASP A 664 5.06 -31.43 -17.55
C ASP A 664 3.74 -31.19 -18.29
N ASN A 665 3.15 -32.29 -18.74
CA ASN A 665 1.82 -32.37 -19.36
C ASN A 665 0.67 -32.02 -18.38
N SER A 666 0.96 -31.50 -17.19
CA SER A 666 -0.05 -31.05 -16.21
C SER A 666 -0.88 -29.83 -16.68
N TRP A 667 -0.49 -29.18 -17.78
CA TRP A 667 -1.19 -28.03 -18.33
C TRP A 667 -2.34 -28.38 -19.30
N LEU A 668 -2.42 -29.63 -19.77
CA LEU A 668 -3.39 -30.12 -20.76
C LEU A 668 -4.69 -30.66 -20.16
N VAL A 669 -4.88 -30.58 -18.84
CA VAL A 669 -6.17 -30.98 -18.26
C VAL A 669 -7.18 -29.87 -18.51
N ASP A 670 -8.03 -30.07 -19.50
CA ASP A 670 -9.30 -29.39 -19.62
C ASP A 670 -10.00 -29.47 -18.26
N ASN A 671 -10.25 -28.31 -17.68
CA ASN A 671 -11.21 -28.22 -16.61
C ASN A 671 -12.57 -28.20 -17.33
N ASP A 672 -13.13 -29.39 -17.61
CA ASP A 672 -14.52 -29.59 -18.11
C ASP A 672 -15.58 -28.90 -17.21
N GLU A 673 -15.14 -28.32 -16.10
CA GLU A 673 -15.91 -27.53 -15.16
C GLU A 673 -16.03 -26.03 -15.49
N ALA A 674 -15.48 -25.54 -16.61
CA ALA A 674 -15.58 -24.14 -17.04
C ALA A 674 -16.81 -23.83 -17.93
N GLY A 675 -18.01 -24.08 -17.39
CA GLY A 675 -19.24 -23.30 -17.61
C GLY A 675 -19.66 -22.97 -19.05
N GLU A 676 -20.37 -23.88 -19.70
CA GLU A 676 -21.48 -23.50 -20.57
C GLU A 676 -22.64 -22.99 -19.70
N PHE A 677 -22.98 -21.71 -19.85
CA PHE A 677 -24.25 -21.19 -19.35
C PHE A 677 -25.37 -21.79 -20.18
N ALA A 678 -26.09 -22.76 -19.63
CA ALA A 678 -27.36 -23.20 -20.18
C ALA A 678 -28.32 -22.00 -20.22
N ILE A 679 -28.57 -21.49 -21.42
CA ILE A 679 -29.65 -20.55 -21.71
C ILE A 679 -30.96 -21.27 -21.31
N PRO A 680 -31.86 -20.66 -20.52
CA PRO A 680 -33.16 -21.26 -20.28
C PRO A 680 -33.87 -21.45 -21.63
N SER A 681 -34.08 -22.70 -22.02
CA SER A 681 -34.89 -23.05 -23.19
C SER A 681 -36.24 -22.36 -23.08
N ARG A 682 -36.49 -21.39 -23.97
CA ARG A 682 -37.83 -20.83 -24.21
C ARG A 682 -38.76 -22.01 -24.50
N ARG A 683 -39.65 -22.35 -23.57
CA ARG A 683 -40.82 -23.16 -23.91
C ARG A 683 -41.69 -22.33 -24.84
N ILE A 684 -41.59 -22.64 -26.12
CA ILE A 684 -42.59 -22.33 -27.12
C ILE A 684 -43.89 -23.00 -26.64
N ARG A 685 -44.89 -22.21 -26.29
CA ARG A 685 -46.28 -22.69 -26.22
C ARG A 685 -46.76 -22.82 -27.66
N THR A 686 -47.02 -24.04 -28.08
CA THR A 686 -47.84 -24.38 -29.24
C THR A 686 -48.91 -25.37 -28.80
N ALA A 687 -50.11 -25.14 -29.34
CA ALA A 687 -51.44 -25.61 -28.95
C ALA A 687 -52.00 -24.93 -27.69
#